data_AF-A0A1C5Y1Z6-F1
#
_entry.id   AF-A0A1C5Y1Z6-F1
#
_cell.length_a   1.000
_cell.length_b   1.000
_cell.length_c   1.000
_cell.angle_alpha   90.00
_cell.angle_beta   90.00
_cell.angle_gamma   90.00
#
_symmetry.space_group_name_H-M   'P 1'
#
loop_
_entity.id
_entity.type
_entity.pdbx_description
1 polymer ?
#
loop_
_entity_poly.entity_id
_entity_poly.type
_entity_poly.pdbx_seq_one_letter_code
_entity_poly.pdbx_strand_id
1 'polypeptide(L)'
;MDEREKRDVREWSQTSDTRRRRPENNARKPVNRSGQSRQRMSEAGPGRNRRPARQSSRARRRRRNAVIRWFLFFVLIIIAIGGFVIWKRYGSTNEKADLKQYYGVESETDPALVIDDQVVKQSQNAEEGNTPDPVKVYDGQYYVEYSVAHNRINKRFYWDSNENVLLYTLPGGSVSAAVGSKEYTDITEKKSEDYVILKTEGKIAYIALPFIQQYTNMEYEVYDDPTRVVITTEWGEKKVASIKRDTQVRYQGGVKSPVLTEVKKSDKVTVLEDENDWMKVATKDGFIGYVKTNALNSVEKELVSRDYEEPEYTNISENYTINMAWHNVSNADANSYILETIASTKGLNTIAPTWFSLADTEGNITSLADADYVNYAHQSNLEVWAVLRDFHGGINSYEETYQVLSYTSKRAKLINQVISKALETDVDGINLDFELVSDECGPHYVQFVRELSVKCRQNGLVFSVDNYVPQPYNAHYDIEEQAAVADYVVVMGYDEHTEGSYEAGSVASIGYLKNGISEALKSVPADKLIAGVPFYTRLWFERPKTDEEFAADEGTEAENYPNKVKSSAYGMDDAAELISSMGAQTEWDDKTKQNYAQWEGDGGVYKIWLEDTQSLEEKLKVIKENQLAGVAEWSLGMEGSGVWDLILQYVN
;
A
#
# COMPACT_ATOMS: atom_id res chain seq x y z
N MET A 1 -20.96 -0.44 19.05
CA MET A 1 -20.38 -0.95 20.31
C MET A 1 -19.48 0.15 20.88
N ASP A 2 -19.90 0.83 21.95
CA ASP A 2 -19.18 2.00 22.50
C ASP A 2 -18.24 1.62 23.65
N GLU A 3 -17.00 2.13 23.59
CA GLU A 3 -16.33 2.70 24.78
C GLU A 3 -15.18 3.64 24.35
N ARG A 4 -15.44 4.96 24.36
CA ARG A 4 -14.42 6.01 24.24
C ARG A 4 -14.46 6.92 25.47
N GLU A 5 -13.46 6.81 26.34
CA GLU A 5 -12.96 7.83 27.29
C GLU A 5 -11.81 7.15 28.10
N LYS A 6 -10.84 7.81 28.72
CA LYS A 6 -10.61 9.23 29.05
C LYS A 6 -9.12 9.44 29.32
N ARG A 7 -8.56 10.64 29.04
CA ARG A 7 -7.58 11.30 29.95
C ARG A 7 -7.27 12.74 29.53
N ASP A 8 -7.19 13.59 30.55
CA ASP A 8 -7.34 15.04 30.42
C ASP A 8 -6.04 15.82 30.19
N VAL A 9 -6.23 17.09 29.83
CA VAL A 9 -5.19 18.09 29.58
C VAL A 9 -4.83 18.85 30.87
N ARG A 10 -3.79 19.68 30.76
CA ARG A 10 -3.22 20.63 31.75
C ARG A 10 -4.30 21.63 32.27
N GLU A 11 -4.08 22.51 33.28
CA GLU A 11 -2.90 23.36 33.56
C GLU A 11 -3.01 24.16 34.89
N TRP A 12 -2.10 25.14 35.10
CA TRP A 12 -2.04 26.25 36.11
C TRP A 12 -1.44 25.92 37.49
N SER A 13 -0.73 26.82 38.20
CA SER A 13 -0.35 28.26 38.00
C SER A 13 1.14 28.49 38.41
N GLN A 14 1.94 29.48 37.96
CA GLN A 14 1.95 30.95 38.21
C GLN A 14 1.85 31.36 39.72
N THR A 15 2.57 32.35 40.29
CA THR A 15 3.42 33.47 39.73
C THR A 15 4.54 33.98 40.70
N SER A 16 5.30 35.03 40.30
CA SER A 16 6.47 35.72 40.93
C SER A 16 6.14 36.75 42.07
N ASP A 17 7.02 37.54 42.73
CA ASP A 17 8.49 37.90 42.61
C ASP A 17 9.19 37.83 44.03
N THR A 18 9.96 38.73 44.72
CA THR A 18 10.37 40.15 44.54
C THR A 18 11.69 40.56 45.29
N ARG A 19 12.81 40.77 44.55
CA ARG A 19 14.00 41.65 44.89
C ARG A 19 14.92 41.18 46.07
N ARG A 20 16.18 41.65 46.31
CA ARG A 20 16.91 42.88 45.89
C ARG A 20 18.47 42.78 46.02
N ARG A 21 19.22 43.10 44.93
CA ARG A 21 20.60 43.71 44.78
C ARG A 21 21.90 43.18 45.47
N ARG A 22 23.00 43.30 44.67
CA ARG A 22 24.49 43.23 44.89
C ARG A 22 25.06 44.30 45.87
N PRO A 23 26.37 44.32 46.29
CA PRO A 23 27.61 44.13 45.48
C PRO A 23 28.86 43.47 46.17
N GLU A 24 30.07 43.70 45.62
CA GLU A 24 31.36 43.02 45.88
C GLU A 24 32.22 43.64 47.03
N ASN A 25 33.21 42.89 47.58
CA ASN A 25 34.64 43.31 47.51
C ASN A 25 35.75 42.33 47.98
N ASN A 26 36.97 42.77 47.67
CA ASN A 26 38.34 42.22 47.69
C ASN A 26 39.04 41.84 49.04
N ALA A 27 39.95 40.86 48.92
CA ALA A 27 41.40 40.88 49.28
C ALA A 27 42.01 40.65 50.71
N ARG A 28 42.97 39.68 50.71
CA ARG A 28 44.35 39.67 51.29
C ARG A 28 44.65 39.38 52.79
N LYS A 29 45.76 38.63 52.97
CA LYS A 29 46.62 38.35 54.16
C LYS A 29 47.39 39.63 54.63
N PRO A 30 48.11 39.74 55.80
CA PRO A 30 49.02 38.71 56.37
C PRO A 30 49.49 38.71 57.88
N VAL A 31 50.06 37.56 58.33
CA VAL A 31 51.34 37.35 59.10
C VAL A 31 51.58 37.82 60.58
N ASN A 32 52.22 36.91 61.36
CA ASN A 32 53.24 37.04 62.46
C ASN A 32 52.94 36.79 63.97
N ARG A 33 53.83 35.97 64.61
CA ARG A 33 54.57 36.06 65.92
C ARG A 33 53.89 36.58 67.23
N SER A 34 54.31 36.23 68.48
CA SER A 34 55.16 35.14 69.05
C SER A 34 55.30 35.22 70.61
N GLY A 35 55.45 34.10 71.33
CA GLY A 35 56.06 34.01 72.69
C GLY A 35 55.12 34.16 73.93
N GLN A 36 55.53 33.93 75.20
CA GLN A 36 56.63 33.11 75.77
C GLN A 36 56.54 32.92 77.33
N SER A 37 56.69 31.68 77.87
CA SER A 37 57.09 31.34 79.28
C SER A 37 56.09 31.63 80.46
N ARG A 38 56.24 31.23 81.76
CA ARG A 38 57.36 30.61 82.56
C ARG A 38 56.93 30.02 83.95
N GLN A 39 57.40 28.81 84.33
CA GLN A 39 57.86 28.32 85.69
C GLN A 39 56.90 28.31 86.95
N ARG A 40 57.13 27.63 88.12
CA ARG A 40 58.26 26.82 88.69
C ARG A 40 57.87 25.88 89.89
N MET A 41 58.66 24.81 90.13
CA MET A 41 59.00 24.09 91.42
C MET A 41 57.88 23.42 92.28
N SER A 42 58.10 22.38 93.11
CA SER A 42 59.25 21.45 93.43
C SER A 42 58.68 20.03 93.80
N GLU A 43 59.19 19.05 94.61
CA GLU A 43 60.33 18.83 95.56
C GLU A 43 60.74 17.32 95.63
N ALA A 44 61.21 16.73 96.77
CA ALA A 44 61.88 15.39 96.83
C ALA A 44 61.60 14.45 98.05
N GLY A 45 61.79 13.12 97.88
CA GLY A 45 61.78 12.06 98.94
C GLY A 45 62.12 10.62 98.43
N PRO A 46 62.55 9.64 99.26
CA PRO A 46 63.28 8.42 98.79
C PRO A 46 62.63 7.02 99.01
N GLY A 47 63.09 5.98 98.29
CA GLY A 47 62.63 4.56 98.44
C GLY A 47 63.52 3.51 97.70
N ARG A 48 63.31 2.19 97.93
CA ARG A 48 64.28 1.11 97.56
C ARG A 48 63.64 -0.17 96.97
N ASN A 49 64.40 -0.86 96.10
CA ASN A 49 64.41 -2.31 95.77
C ASN A 49 63.44 -3.01 94.74
N ARG A 50 64.10 -3.68 93.77
CA ARG A 50 63.84 -5.01 93.14
C ARG A 50 62.82 -5.16 91.96
N ARG A 51 62.98 -6.33 91.30
CA ARG A 51 62.62 -6.78 89.92
C ARG A 51 61.46 -7.81 89.97
N PRO A 52 60.71 -8.15 88.88
CA PRO A 52 61.28 -8.79 87.67
C PRO A 52 60.57 -8.66 86.30
N ALA A 53 61.20 -9.30 85.30
CA ALA A 53 60.68 -9.85 84.03
C ALA A 53 60.06 -8.95 82.93
N ARG A 54 60.55 -9.15 81.69
CA ARG A 54 59.91 -8.75 80.42
C ARG A 54 59.98 -9.93 79.44
N GLN A 55 58.83 -10.42 78.96
CA GLN A 55 58.79 -11.32 77.80
C GLN A 55 58.94 -10.53 76.49
N SER A 56 59.40 -11.20 75.42
CA SER A 56 59.86 -10.51 74.20
C SER A 56 58.75 -10.22 73.18
N SER A 57 58.79 -9.05 72.55
CA SER A 57 57.74 -8.54 71.64
C SER A 57 57.95 -8.88 70.16
N ARG A 58 58.99 -9.63 69.78
CA ARG A 58 59.42 -9.80 68.38
C ARG A 58 58.53 -10.75 67.55
N ALA A 59 57.91 -11.77 68.15
CA ALA A 59 57.11 -12.76 67.41
C ALA A 59 55.81 -12.17 66.80
N ARG A 60 55.11 -11.28 67.51
CA ARG A 60 53.84 -10.69 67.04
C ARG A 60 53.97 -9.89 65.73
N ARG A 61 55.13 -9.26 65.47
CA ARG A 61 55.33 -8.38 64.29
C ARG A 61 55.37 -9.14 62.96
N ARG A 62 56.01 -10.32 62.89
CA ARG A 62 56.05 -11.12 61.64
C ARG A 62 54.67 -11.68 61.27
N ARG A 63 53.92 -12.26 62.23
CA ARG A 63 52.54 -12.73 61.97
C ARG A 63 51.62 -11.58 61.53
N ARG A 64 51.67 -10.40 62.17
CA ARG A 64 50.81 -9.26 61.78
C ARG A 64 51.08 -8.78 60.36
N ASN A 65 52.33 -8.72 59.91
CA ASN A 65 52.65 -8.32 58.54
C ASN A 65 52.26 -9.38 57.50
N ALA A 66 52.27 -10.67 57.84
CA ALA A 66 51.73 -11.72 56.97
C ALA A 66 50.20 -11.63 56.84
N VAL A 67 49.49 -11.40 57.94
CA VAL A 67 48.03 -11.18 57.94
C VAL A 67 47.65 -9.96 57.11
N ILE A 68 48.39 -8.85 57.22
CA ILE A 68 48.13 -7.64 56.40
C ILE A 68 48.33 -7.91 54.89
N ARG A 69 49.33 -8.71 54.51
CA ARG A 69 49.54 -9.11 53.10
C ARG A 69 48.41 -10.00 52.59
N TRP A 70 47.97 -10.99 53.38
CA TRP A 70 46.82 -11.83 53.04
C TRP A 70 45.51 -11.03 52.97
N PHE A 71 45.32 -10.06 53.86
CA PHE A 71 44.16 -9.16 53.82
C PHE A 71 44.15 -8.30 52.55
N LEU A 72 45.28 -7.70 52.16
CA LEU A 72 45.40 -6.95 50.91
C LEU A 72 45.21 -7.84 49.67
N PHE A 73 45.67 -9.09 49.72
CA PHE A 73 45.44 -10.08 48.66
C PHE A 73 43.95 -10.44 48.54
N PHE A 74 43.25 -10.69 49.65
CA PHE A 74 41.80 -10.90 49.64
C PHE A 74 41.02 -9.65 49.19
N VAL A 75 41.45 -8.44 49.56
CA VAL A 75 40.83 -7.20 49.06
C VAL A 75 41.02 -7.05 47.55
N LEU A 76 42.20 -7.36 47.00
CA LEU A 76 42.42 -7.39 45.55
C LEU A 76 41.56 -8.45 44.86
N ILE A 77 41.39 -9.63 45.47
CA ILE A 77 40.46 -10.66 44.96
C ILE A 77 39.01 -10.17 44.99
N ILE A 78 38.57 -9.49 46.06
CA ILE A 78 37.22 -8.94 46.16
C ILE A 78 37.00 -7.80 45.14
N ILE A 79 38.01 -6.98 44.87
CA ILE A 79 37.97 -5.96 43.81
C ILE A 79 37.94 -6.61 42.42
N ALA A 80 38.71 -7.68 42.19
CA ALA A 80 38.70 -8.43 40.93
C ALA A 80 37.37 -9.16 40.70
N ILE A 81 36.79 -9.79 41.72
CA ILE A 81 35.46 -10.42 41.68
C ILE A 81 34.38 -9.35 41.48
N GLY A 82 34.44 -8.23 42.21
CA GLY A 82 33.51 -7.11 42.04
C GLY A 82 33.57 -6.52 40.63
N GLY A 83 34.78 -6.29 40.11
CA GLY A 83 35.00 -5.86 38.73
C GLY A 83 34.50 -6.88 37.70
N PHE A 84 34.72 -8.17 37.92
CA PHE A 84 34.21 -9.25 37.07
C PHE A 84 32.68 -9.36 37.11
N VAL A 85 32.04 -9.14 38.27
CA VAL A 85 30.57 -9.11 38.41
C VAL A 85 29.98 -7.86 37.73
N ILE A 86 30.62 -6.70 37.89
CA ILE A 86 30.23 -5.45 37.19
C ILE A 86 30.39 -5.61 35.68
N TRP A 87 31.50 -6.19 35.21
CA TRP A 87 31.73 -6.47 33.79
C TRP A 87 30.76 -7.54 33.24
N LYS A 88 30.48 -8.62 33.99
CA LYS A 88 29.47 -9.61 33.60
C LYS A 88 28.08 -8.97 33.50
N ARG A 89 27.74 -8.01 34.37
CA ARG A 89 26.43 -7.33 34.37
C ARG A 89 26.30 -6.22 33.31
N TYR A 90 27.33 -5.39 33.11
CA TYR A 90 27.26 -4.16 32.30
C TYR A 90 28.24 -4.10 31.11
N GLY A 91 29.24 -4.99 31.04
CA GLY A 91 30.13 -5.12 29.89
C GLY A 91 29.47 -5.79 28.69
N SER A 92 30.04 -5.63 27.51
CA SER A 92 29.51 -6.19 26.26
C SER A 92 29.56 -7.73 26.21
N THR A 93 28.55 -8.35 25.61
CA THR A 93 28.65 -9.77 25.19
C THR A 93 29.34 -9.89 23.83
N ASN A 94 30.10 -10.96 23.63
CA ASN A 94 30.67 -11.36 22.32
C ASN A 94 29.99 -12.63 21.78
N GLU A 95 28.89 -13.03 22.42
CA GLU A 95 27.96 -14.04 21.95
C GLU A 95 27.45 -13.68 20.55
N LYS A 96 27.62 -14.60 19.59
CA LYS A 96 27.11 -14.45 18.23
C LYS A 96 25.61 -14.73 18.22
N ALA A 97 24.88 -14.08 17.32
CA ALA A 97 23.49 -14.40 17.06
C ALA A 97 23.36 -15.78 16.40
N ASP A 98 22.22 -16.44 16.60
CA ASP A 98 21.83 -17.55 15.75
C ASP A 98 21.42 -16.98 14.38
N LEU A 99 22.23 -17.23 13.35
CA LEU A 99 22.00 -16.67 12.02
C LEU A 99 20.85 -17.36 11.27
N LYS A 100 20.52 -18.62 11.59
CA LYS A 100 19.31 -19.28 11.06
C LYS A 100 18.06 -18.63 11.62
N GLN A 101 18.01 -18.41 12.93
CA GLN A 101 16.89 -17.71 13.56
C GLN A 101 16.77 -16.25 13.07
N TYR A 102 17.92 -15.58 12.88
CA TYR A 102 17.98 -14.22 12.36
C TYR A 102 17.44 -14.12 10.93
N TYR A 103 17.91 -14.94 10.00
CA TYR A 103 17.47 -14.92 8.60
C TYR A 103 16.13 -15.63 8.35
N GLY A 104 15.72 -16.56 9.22
CA GLY A 104 14.51 -17.36 9.02
C GLY A 104 14.69 -18.50 8.02
N VAL A 105 15.83 -19.20 8.08
CA VAL A 105 16.18 -20.35 7.23
C VAL A 105 16.39 -21.61 8.08
N GLU A 106 16.12 -22.79 7.52
CA GLU A 106 16.15 -24.07 8.26
C GLU A 106 17.57 -24.61 8.48
N SER A 107 18.38 -24.66 7.43
CA SER A 107 19.79 -25.08 7.47
C SER A 107 20.76 -23.90 7.34
N GLU A 108 22.01 -24.13 7.73
CA GLU A 108 23.12 -23.16 7.55
C GLU A 108 23.63 -23.14 6.09
N THR A 109 23.14 -24.07 5.26
CA THR A 109 23.41 -24.16 3.82
C THR A 109 22.47 -23.31 2.97
N ASP A 110 21.32 -22.94 3.53
CA ASP A 110 20.20 -22.43 2.73
C ASP A 110 20.38 -20.93 2.50
N PRO A 111 20.14 -20.45 1.27
CA PRO A 111 20.32 -19.04 0.96
C PRO A 111 19.31 -18.18 1.74
N ALA A 112 19.81 -17.27 2.57
CA ALA A 112 18.98 -16.19 3.10
C ALA A 112 18.66 -15.16 2.01
N LEU A 113 17.51 -14.48 2.15
CA LEU A 113 17.14 -13.36 1.27
C LEU A 113 17.08 -12.04 2.03
N VAL A 114 17.67 -11.01 1.43
CA VAL A 114 17.55 -9.61 1.83
C VAL A 114 17.09 -8.81 0.62
N ILE A 115 16.07 -7.98 0.78
CA ILE A 115 15.60 -7.03 -0.23
C ILE A 115 15.54 -5.65 0.44
N ASP A 116 16.22 -4.66 -0.14
CA ASP A 116 16.18 -3.25 0.28
C ASP A 116 16.29 -3.04 1.80
N ASP A 117 17.42 -3.50 2.34
CA ASP A 117 17.76 -3.44 3.77
C ASP A 117 16.72 -4.11 4.71
N GLN A 118 15.93 -5.06 4.20
CA GLN A 118 15.00 -5.91 4.97
C GLN A 118 15.29 -7.41 4.76
N VAL A 119 15.34 -8.18 5.85
CA VAL A 119 15.42 -9.65 5.80
C VAL A 119 14.06 -10.22 5.38
N VAL A 120 14.01 -10.94 4.27
CA VAL A 120 12.83 -11.65 3.79
C VAL A 120 12.87 -13.09 4.30
N LYS A 121 11.76 -13.53 4.92
CA LYS A 121 11.62 -14.85 5.54
C LYS A 121 10.55 -15.67 4.82
N GLN A 122 10.53 -16.98 5.08
CA GLN A 122 9.38 -17.84 4.76
C GLN A 122 8.07 -17.18 5.23
N SER A 123 7.05 -17.13 4.38
CA SER A 123 5.76 -16.48 4.69
C SER A 123 4.99 -17.27 5.75
N GLN A 124 4.53 -16.60 6.82
CA GLN A 124 3.78 -17.24 7.90
C GLN A 124 2.29 -17.47 7.59
N ASN A 125 1.81 -17.05 6.41
CA ASN A 125 0.40 -17.09 6.03
C ASN A 125 0.02 -18.30 5.15
N ALA A 126 0.91 -19.28 4.94
CA ALA A 126 0.56 -20.51 4.22
C ALA A 126 -0.24 -21.45 5.13
N GLU A 127 -1.34 -22.01 4.61
CA GLU A 127 -2.09 -23.07 5.30
C GLU A 127 -1.22 -24.31 5.55
N GLU A 128 -1.43 -24.95 6.72
CA GLU A 128 -0.84 -26.19 7.20
C GLU A 128 0.48 -26.69 6.56
N GLY A 129 1.57 -25.94 6.79
CA GLY A 129 2.90 -26.55 6.93
C GLY A 129 3.74 -26.72 5.67
N ASN A 130 3.51 -25.94 4.61
CA ASN A 130 4.40 -25.88 3.45
C ASN A 130 4.73 -24.42 3.07
N THR A 131 5.34 -23.68 4.00
CA THR A 131 5.79 -22.30 3.80
C THR A 131 7.01 -22.28 2.86
N PRO A 132 6.96 -21.65 1.68
CA PRO A 132 8.05 -21.72 0.72
C PRO A 132 9.27 -20.91 1.16
N ASP A 133 10.46 -21.40 0.80
CA ASP A 133 11.71 -20.64 0.96
C ASP A 133 11.68 -19.44 0.00
N PRO A 134 12.03 -18.22 0.46
CA PRO A 134 11.91 -17.02 -0.38
C PRO A 134 12.91 -16.99 -1.55
N VAL A 135 13.99 -17.78 -1.47
CA VAL A 135 15.03 -17.92 -2.49
C VAL A 135 15.59 -19.35 -2.47
N LYS A 136 15.94 -19.91 -3.63
CA LYS A 136 16.56 -21.24 -3.78
C LYS A 136 17.71 -21.23 -4.77
N VAL A 137 18.60 -22.21 -4.63
CA VAL A 137 19.68 -22.49 -5.59
C VAL A 137 19.39 -23.80 -6.31
N TYR A 138 19.37 -23.75 -7.64
CA TYR A 138 19.34 -24.95 -8.50
C TYR A 138 20.46 -24.84 -9.52
N ASP A 139 21.26 -25.91 -9.66
CA ASP A 139 22.30 -26.02 -10.68
C ASP A 139 23.38 -24.91 -10.62
N GLY A 140 23.52 -24.25 -9.45
CA GLY A 140 24.40 -23.08 -9.22
C GLY A 140 23.75 -21.72 -9.49
N GLN A 141 22.54 -21.69 -10.07
CA GLN A 141 21.76 -20.47 -10.32
C GLN A 141 20.80 -20.20 -9.15
N TYR A 142 20.63 -18.94 -8.80
CA TYR A 142 19.72 -18.45 -7.76
C TYR A 142 18.36 -18.04 -8.35
N TYR A 143 17.27 -18.37 -7.65
CA TYR A 143 15.89 -18.15 -8.05
C TYR A 143 15.09 -17.61 -6.85
N VAL A 144 14.20 -16.64 -7.07
CA VAL A 144 13.29 -16.11 -6.04
C VAL A 144 11.90 -16.69 -6.23
N GLU A 145 11.19 -16.93 -5.13
CA GLU A 145 9.82 -17.43 -5.13
C GLU A 145 8.85 -16.41 -5.75
N TYR A 146 7.84 -16.86 -6.49
CA TYR A 146 6.94 -16.00 -7.26
C TYR A 146 6.26 -14.91 -6.42
N SER A 147 5.66 -15.25 -5.26
CA SER A 147 4.99 -14.25 -4.43
C SER A 147 5.98 -13.22 -3.86
N VAL A 148 7.23 -13.61 -3.59
CA VAL A 148 8.30 -12.66 -3.25
C VAL A 148 8.67 -11.78 -4.45
N ALA A 149 8.85 -12.36 -5.63
CA ALA A 149 9.16 -11.59 -6.84
C ALA A 149 8.05 -10.56 -7.16
N HIS A 150 6.79 -10.99 -7.14
CA HIS A 150 5.63 -10.15 -7.41
C HIS A 150 5.44 -9.05 -6.35
N ASN A 151 5.41 -9.41 -5.05
CA ASN A 151 5.06 -8.47 -3.97
C ASN A 151 6.24 -7.65 -3.43
N ARG A 152 7.50 -7.98 -3.76
CA ARG A 152 8.70 -7.32 -3.21
C ARG A 152 9.74 -6.87 -4.24
N ILE A 153 9.60 -7.23 -5.51
CA ILE A 153 10.59 -6.88 -6.55
C ILE A 153 9.91 -6.18 -7.73
N ASN A 154 8.89 -6.80 -8.34
CA ASN A 154 8.17 -6.22 -9.48
C ASN A 154 6.80 -6.89 -9.69
N LYS A 155 5.70 -6.15 -9.44
CA LYS A 155 4.30 -6.63 -9.60
C LYS A 155 3.89 -6.97 -11.04
N ARG A 156 4.76 -6.75 -12.03
CA ARG A 156 4.52 -7.05 -13.47
C ARG A 156 4.93 -8.45 -13.90
N PHE A 157 5.65 -9.21 -13.06
CA PHE A 157 5.75 -10.66 -13.25
C PHE A 157 4.43 -11.31 -12.83
N TYR A 158 3.84 -12.10 -13.72
CA TYR A 158 2.60 -12.83 -13.50
C TYR A 158 2.81 -14.34 -13.73
N TRP A 159 2.31 -15.17 -12.81
CA TRP A 159 2.44 -16.63 -12.88
C TRP A 159 1.10 -17.29 -13.15
N ASP A 160 0.98 -17.95 -14.31
CA ASP A 160 -0.15 -18.80 -14.63
C ASP A 160 0.08 -20.22 -14.12
N SER A 161 -0.46 -20.52 -12.94
CA SER A 161 -0.36 -21.85 -12.34
C SER A 161 -1.20 -22.92 -13.05
N ASN A 162 -2.18 -22.51 -13.86
CA ASN A 162 -3.06 -23.42 -14.61
C ASN A 162 -2.37 -23.90 -15.90
N GLU A 163 -1.82 -22.97 -16.68
CA GLU A 163 -1.18 -23.22 -17.97
C GLU A 163 0.35 -23.41 -17.87
N ASN A 164 0.91 -23.18 -16.68
CA ASN A 164 2.34 -23.34 -16.37
C ASN A 164 3.26 -22.41 -17.18
N VAL A 165 2.86 -21.14 -17.30
CA VAL A 165 3.60 -20.07 -17.97
C VAL A 165 3.83 -18.85 -17.07
N LEU A 166 5.06 -18.36 -17.02
CA LEU A 166 5.41 -17.04 -16.49
C LEU A 166 5.24 -16.00 -17.59
N LEU A 167 4.60 -14.87 -17.27
CA LEU A 167 4.46 -13.71 -18.13
C LEU A 167 5.12 -12.47 -17.53
N TYR A 168 5.49 -11.55 -18.42
CA TYR A 168 5.81 -10.16 -18.09
C TYR A 168 5.33 -9.27 -19.25
N THR A 169 4.44 -8.31 -19.01
CA THR A 169 3.83 -7.50 -20.09
C THR A 169 4.54 -6.17 -20.26
N LEU A 170 5.24 -6.01 -21.39
CA LEU A 170 5.92 -4.77 -21.81
C LEU A 170 4.97 -3.87 -22.64
N PRO A 171 5.29 -2.56 -22.79
CA PRO A 171 4.51 -1.63 -23.59
C PRO A 171 4.24 -2.09 -25.04
N GLY A 172 5.11 -2.92 -25.62
CA GLY A 172 5.01 -3.45 -26.99
C GLY A 172 4.50 -4.90 -27.13
N GLY A 173 4.24 -5.63 -26.03
CA GLY A 173 3.85 -7.05 -26.06
C GLY A 173 4.24 -7.80 -24.79
N SER A 174 3.94 -9.09 -24.71
CA SER A 174 4.28 -9.91 -23.53
C SER A 174 5.53 -10.77 -23.75
N VAL A 175 6.39 -10.82 -22.74
CA VAL A 175 7.41 -11.86 -22.55
C VAL A 175 6.71 -13.08 -21.95
N SER A 176 7.10 -14.30 -22.37
CA SER A 176 6.53 -15.56 -21.86
C SER A 176 7.57 -16.69 -21.77
N ALA A 177 7.57 -17.40 -20.65
CA ALA A 177 8.48 -18.53 -20.38
C ALA A 177 7.74 -19.70 -19.69
N ALA A 178 7.90 -20.92 -20.21
CA ALA A 178 7.25 -22.12 -19.66
C ALA A 178 8.09 -22.80 -18.56
N VAL A 179 7.44 -23.51 -17.64
CA VAL A 179 8.13 -24.29 -16.59
C VAL A 179 9.16 -25.26 -17.18
N GLY A 180 10.37 -25.26 -16.60
CA GLY A 180 11.47 -26.13 -17.03
C GLY A 180 12.17 -25.69 -18.31
N SER A 181 11.68 -24.64 -18.98
CA SER A 181 12.26 -24.11 -20.21
C SER A 181 13.49 -23.23 -19.96
N LYS A 182 14.44 -23.28 -20.89
CA LYS A 182 15.44 -22.22 -21.11
C LYS A 182 15.03 -21.24 -22.20
N GLU A 183 14.17 -21.68 -23.12
CA GLU A 183 13.61 -20.86 -24.19
C GLU A 183 12.45 -20.00 -23.66
N TYR A 184 12.36 -18.78 -24.16
CA TYR A 184 11.26 -17.83 -23.93
C TYR A 184 10.90 -17.11 -25.23
N THR A 185 9.71 -16.51 -25.25
CA THR A 185 9.32 -15.55 -26.30
C THR A 185 9.35 -14.16 -25.69
N ASP A 186 10.09 -13.24 -26.30
CA ASP A 186 10.13 -11.82 -25.96
C ASP A 186 9.37 -11.05 -27.05
N ILE A 187 8.12 -10.68 -26.75
CA ILE A 187 7.13 -10.04 -27.64
C ILE A 187 6.78 -10.91 -28.86
N THR A 188 7.71 -11.08 -29.81
CA THR A 188 7.62 -11.98 -30.97
C THR A 188 8.92 -12.74 -31.27
N GLU A 189 10.04 -12.38 -30.64
CA GLU A 189 11.34 -13.03 -30.84
C GLU A 189 11.52 -14.23 -29.90
N LYS A 190 12.01 -15.37 -30.42
CA LYS A 190 12.39 -16.51 -29.56
C LYS A 190 13.83 -16.36 -29.09
N LYS A 191 14.01 -16.39 -27.77
CA LYS A 191 15.30 -16.26 -27.07
C LYS A 191 15.52 -17.48 -26.16
N SER A 192 16.76 -17.66 -25.70
CA SER A 192 17.10 -18.72 -24.75
C SER A 192 18.23 -18.28 -23.84
N GLU A 193 18.12 -18.66 -22.57
CA GLU A 193 19.17 -18.45 -21.56
C GLU A 193 20.02 -19.72 -21.36
N ASP A 194 21.15 -19.58 -20.66
CA ASP A 194 21.97 -20.74 -20.23
C ASP A 194 21.39 -21.46 -19.00
N TYR A 195 20.42 -20.87 -18.32
CA TYR A 195 19.70 -21.41 -17.16
C TYR A 195 18.23 -21.69 -17.51
N VAL A 196 17.53 -22.45 -16.66
CA VAL A 196 16.07 -22.58 -16.74
C VAL A 196 15.46 -21.32 -16.15
N ILE A 197 14.50 -20.69 -16.83
CA ILE A 197 13.95 -19.40 -16.41
C ILE A 197 12.99 -19.56 -15.23
N LEU A 198 12.17 -20.61 -15.28
CA LEU A 198 11.11 -20.90 -14.32
C LEU A 198 11.16 -22.36 -13.86
N LYS A 199 11.19 -22.59 -12.56
CA LYS A 199 11.08 -23.92 -11.92
C LYS A 199 9.87 -23.95 -10.99
N THR A 200 9.33 -25.13 -10.72
CA THR A 200 8.23 -25.33 -9.75
C THR A 200 8.51 -26.48 -8.78
N GLU A 201 7.99 -26.36 -7.57
CA GLU A 201 7.93 -27.41 -6.56
C GLU A 201 6.49 -27.56 -6.07
N GLY A 202 5.77 -28.56 -6.61
CA GLY A 202 4.33 -28.69 -6.38
C GLY A 202 3.58 -27.50 -7.01
N LYS A 203 2.97 -26.65 -6.16
CA LYS A 203 2.32 -25.39 -6.58
C LYS A 203 3.24 -24.16 -6.52
N ILE A 204 4.39 -24.25 -5.85
CA ILE A 204 5.30 -23.11 -5.64
C ILE A 204 6.10 -22.88 -6.92
N ALA A 205 6.24 -21.62 -7.35
CA ALA A 205 7.03 -21.23 -8.52
C ALA A 205 8.26 -20.42 -8.12
N TYR A 206 9.37 -20.61 -8.86
CA TYR A 206 10.65 -19.96 -8.63
C TYR A 206 11.20 -19.41 -9.95
N ILE A 207 11.48 -18.10 -10.00
CA ILE A 207 11.97 -17.38 -11.18
C ILE A 207 13.46 -17.08 -11.02
N ALA A 208 14.25 -17.33 -12.06
CA ALA A 208 15.69 -17.07 -12.05
C ALA A 208 15.99 -15.56 -11.89
N LEU A 209 16.80 -15.19 -10.89
CA LEU A 209 17.17 -13.79 -10.62
C LEU A 209 17.67 -12.97 -11.82
N PRO A 210 18.57 -13.46 -12.70
CA PRO A 210 19.02 -12.70 -13.87
C PRO A 210 17.88 -12.39 -14.85
N PHE A 211 16.86 -13.24 -14.94
CA PHE A 211 15.67 -12.98 -15.75
C PHE A 211 14.77 -11.92 -15.11
N ILE A 212 14.64 -11.89 -13.77
CA ILE A 212 13.95 -10.80 -13.06
C ILE A 212 14.68 -9.47 -13.30
N GLN A 213 16.03 -9.50 -13.21
CA GLN A 213 16.92 -8.35 -13.41
C GLN A 213 16.95 -7.79 -14.84
N GLN A 214 16.57 -8.60 -15.84
CA GLN A 214 16.45 -8.19 -17.25
C GLN A 214 15.27 -7.24 -17.47
N TYR A 215 14.19 -7.38 -16.71
CA TYR A 215 12.95 -6.59 -16.84
C TYR A 215 12.58 -5.81 -15.56
N THR A 216 13.53 -5.63 -14.65
CA THR A 216 13.34 -4.85 -13.41
C THR A 216 14.57 -4.01 -13.14
N ASN A 217 14.35 -2.81 -12.60
CA ASN A 217 15.40 -1.93 -12.11
C ASN A 217 15.99 -2.43 -10.78
N MET A 218 16.78 -3.50 -10.84
CA MET A 218 17.35 -4.14 -9.66
C MET A 218 18.82 -4.54 -9.83
N GLU A 219 19.55 -4.55 -8.72
CA GLU A 219 20.81 -5.29 -8.60
C GLU A 219 20.68 -6.39 -7.55
N TYR A 220 21.44 -7.47 -7.73
CA TYR A 220 21.60 -8.49 -6.70
C TYR A 220 23.07 -8.89 -6.57
N GLU A 221 23.51 -9.11 -5.34
CA GLU A 221 24.82 -9.68 -5.02
C GLU A 221 24.63 -10.91 -4.10
N VAL A 222 25.56 -11.86 -4.21
CA VAL A 222 25.58 -13.07 -3.40
C VAL A 222 26.80 -13.07 -2.50
N TYR A 223 26.61 -13.38 -1.22
CA TYR A 223 27.64 -13.40 -0.20
C TYR A 223 27.67 -14.75 0.53
N ASP A 224 28.88 -15.26 0.79
CA ASP A 224 29.13 -16.49 1.56
C ASP A 224 29.20 -16.23 3.09
N ASP A 225 29.11 -17.30 3.88
CA ASP A 225 29.26 -17.32 5.36
C ASP A 225 28.31 -16.37 6.14
N PRO A 226 26.99 -16.67 6.23
CA PRO A 226 26.25 -17.73 5.56
C PRO A 226 25.76 -17.30 4.16
N THR A 227 25.45 -18.25 3.28
CA THR A 227 24.91 -17.97 1.94
C THR A 227 23.73 -17.00 2.01
N ARG A 228 23.84 -15.84 1.36
CA ARG A 228 22.78 -14.82 1.35
C ARG A 228 22.76 -14.05 0.04
N VAL A 229 21.56 -13.85 -0.50
CA VAL A 229 21.29 -12.98 -1.64
C VAL A 229 20.83 -11.63 -1.11
N VAL A 230 21.48 -10.56 -1.55
CA VAL A 230 21.11 -9.18 -1.23
C VAL A 230 20.63 -8.51 -2.52
N ILE A 231 19.36 -8.10 -2.54
CA ILE A 231 18.70 -7.42 -3.66
C ILE A 231 18.51 -5.94 -3.30
N THR A 232 18.71 -5.06 -4.28
CA THR A 232 18.33 -3.63 -4.21
C THR A 232 17.40 -3.29 -5.36
N THR A 233 16.24 -2.72 -5.04
CA THR A 233 15.25 -2.16 -5.98
C THR A 233 14.98 -0.69 -5.68
N GLU A 234 15.20 -0.24 -4.44
CA GLU A 234 15.07 1.16 -4.04
C GLU A 234 16.32 1.95 -4.43
N TRP A 235 16.17 2.86 -5.39
CA TRP A 235 17.20 3.82 -5.82
C TRP A 235 16.92 5.23 -5.28
N GLY A 236 17.89 6.12 -5.39
CA GLY A 236 17.77 7.51 -4.94
C GLY A 236 18.68 7.83 -3.74
N GLU A 237 18.25 8.78 -2.90
CA GLU A 237 19.07 9.32 -1.81
C GLU A 237 19.01 8.44 -0.55
N LYS A 238 20.04 7.62 -0.32
CA LYS A 238 20.18 6.83 0.91
C LYS A 238 21.05 7.55 1.94
N LYS A 239 20.69 7.39 3.23
CA LYS A 239 21.50 7.88 4.36
C LYS A 239 22.62 6.87 4.62
N VAL A 240 23.86 7.33 4.65
CA VAL A 240 25.03 6.46 4.83
C VAL A 240 25.94 6.98 5.93
N ALA A 241 26.70 6.07 6.55
CA ALA A 241 27.76 6.42 7.48
C ALA A 241 28.96 5.49 7.30
N SER A 242 30.17 5.99 7.62
CA SER A 242 31.38 5.18 7.68
C SER A 242 31.73 4.80 9.12
N ILE A 243 32.18 3.56 9.32
CA ILE A 243 32.59 3.03 10.62
C ILE A 243 33.89 3.72 11.09
N LYS A 244 33.85 4.34 12.27
CA LYS A 244 34.94 5.15 12.83
C LYS A 244 36.08 4.33 13.43
N ARG A 245 35.75 3.11 13.88
CA ARG A 245 36.63 2.11 14.51
C ARG A 245 35.96 0.75 14.48
N ASP A 246 36.74 -0.31 14.45
CA ASP A 246 36.26 -1.69 14.46
C ASP A 246 35.21 -1.90 15.57
N THR A 247 34.08 -2.50 15.20
CA THR A 247 32.91 -2.67 16.06
C THR A 247 32.01 -3.80 15.58
N GLN A 248 30.89 -4.01 16.26
CA GLN A 248 29.96 -5.12 16.02
C GLN A 248 28.58 -4.58 15.67
N VAL A 249 27.97 -5.16 14.63
CA VAL A 249 26.53 -5.03 14.36
C VAL A 249 25.81 -6.04 15.25
N ARG A 250 24.82 -5.58 16.02
CA ARG A 250 24.09 -6.40 17.00
C ARG A 250 22.64 -6.57 16.60
N TYR A 251 22.00 -7.65 17.06
CA TYR A 251 20.60 -7.91 16.69
C TYR A 251 19.62 -6.82 17.19
N GLN A 252 19.93 -6.18 18.32
CA GLN A 252 19.14 -5.11 18.94
C GLN A 252 20.05 -4.04 19.56
N GLY A 253 19.50 -2.84 19.79
CA GLY A 253 20.17 -1.73 20.50
C GLY A 253 20.57 -2.08 21.94
N GLY A 254 21.75 -2.67 22.14
CA GLY A 254 22.24 -2.97 23.48
C GLY A 254 23.56 -3.75 23.52
N VAL A 255 24.43 -3.44 24.49
CA VAL A 255 25.72 -4.15 24.66
C VAL A 255 25.56 -5.63 25.04
N LYS A 256 24.35 -6.04 25.43
CA LYS A 256 23.97 -7.42 25.75
C LYS A 256 23.25 -8.14 24.62
N SER A 257 22.88 -7.45 23.54
CA SER A 257 22.30 -8.12 22.37
C SER A 257 23.38 -8.94 21.63
N PRO A 258 23.07 -10.13 21.11
CA PRO A 258 24.02 -10.93 20.31
C PRO A 258 24.58 -10.18 19.10
N VAL A 259 25.78 -10.57 18.69
CA VAL A 259 26.51 -10.01 17.54
C VAL A 259 26.11 -10.74 16.26
N LEU A 260 25.57 -10.00 15.29
CA LEU A 260 25.32 -10.51 13.94
C LEU A 260 26.64 -10.63 13.18
N THR A 261 27.31 -9.50 12.93
CA THR A 261 28.57 -9.43 12.20
C THR A 261 29.55 -8.41 12.83
N GLU A 262 30.79 -8.41 12.35
CA GLU A 262 31.86 -7.50 12.77
C GLU A 262 32.30 -6.62 11.61
N VAL A 263 32.20 -5.31 11.80
CA VAL A 263 32.51 -4.29 10.79
C VAL A 263 33.76 -3.51 11.20
N LYS A 264 34.65 -3.30 10.23
CA LYS A 264 35.97 -2.71 10.39
C LYS A 264 35.91 -1.20 10.20
N LYS A 265 36.93 -0.50 10.69
CA LYS A 265 37.11 0.93 10.40
C LYS A 265 37.10 1.19 8.89
N SER A 266 36.36 2.21 8.48
CA SER A 266 36.12 2.69 7.12
C SER A 266 35.12 1.89 6.28
N ASP A 267 34.55 0.79 6.81
CA ASP A 267 33.39 0.14 6.16
C ASP A 267 32.22 1.13 6.07
N LYS A 268 31.40 1.04 5.01
CA LYS A 268 30.19 1.87 4.81
C LYS A 268 28.94 1.05 5.20
N VAL A 269 27.98 1.71 5.83
CA VAL A 269 26.67 1.16 6.17
C VAL A 269 25.55 2.14 5.80
N THR A 270 24.38 1.64 5.38
CA THR A 270 23.14 2.42 5.30
C THR A 270 22.64 2.70 6.72
N VAL A 271 22.08 3.87 6.98
CA VAL A 271 21.52 4.27 8.29
C VAL A 271 20.00 4.37 8.18
N LEU A 272 19.31 3.44 8.84
CA LEU A 272 17.86 3.27 8.75
C LEU A 272 17.13 4.10 9.82
N GLU A 273 17.46 3.88 11.09
CA GLU A 273 16.79 4.48 12.26
C GLU A 273 17.81 4.98 13.31
N ASP A 274 17.44 6.05 14.03
CA ASP A 274 18.25 6.66 15.10
C ASP A 274 17.57 6.46 16.46
N GLU A 275 18.19 5.64 17.33
CA GLU A 275 17.78 5.38 18.71
C GLU A 275 18.67 6.14 19.73
N ASN A 276 19.27 7.27 19.33
CA ASN A 276 20.18 8.14 20.08
C ASN A 276 21.53 7.49 20.45
N ASP A 277 21.51 6.45 21.30
CA ASP A 277 22.71 5.71 21.75
C ASP A 277 23.14 4.62 20.76
N TRP A 278 22.19 4.18 19.93
CA TRP A 278 22.35 3.19 18.86
C TRP A 278 21.74 3.73 17.56
N MET A 279 22.31 3.27 16.45
CA MET A 279 21.82 3.50 15.10
C MET A 279 21.51 2.13 14.49
N LYS A 280 20.32 1.98 13.93
CA LYS A 280 19.96 0.82 13.11
C LYS A 280 20.57 1.02 11.72
N VAL A 281 21.32 0.03 11.28
CA VAL A 281 22.14 0.09 10.07
C VAL A 281 22.06 -1.21 9.29
N ALA A 282 22.21 -1.12 7.98
CA ALA A 282 22.43 -2.25 7.11
C ALA A 282 23.86 -2.23 6.56
N THR A 283 24.52 -3.38 6.53
CA THR A 283 25.81 -3.55 5.84
C THR A 283 25.58 -3.90 4.36
N LYS A 284 26.56 -3.62 3.49
CA LYS A 284 26.46 -3.97 2.05
C LYS A 284 26.17 -5.48 1.84
N ASP A 285 26.69 -6.31 2.73
CA ASP A 285 26.47 -7.76 2.75
C ASP A 285 25.21 -8.19 3.53
N GLY A 286 24.20 -7.32 3.68
CA GLY A 286 22.86 -7.70 4.11
C GLY A 286 22.67 -8.03 5.60
N PHE A 287 23.57 -7.61 6.49
CA PHE A 287 23.31 -7.67 7.94
C PHE A 287 22.64 -6.38 8.42
N ILE A 288 21.38 -6.48 8.82
CA ILE A 288 20.59 -5.37 9.35
C ILE A 288 20.48 -5.49 10.88
N GLY A 289 20.98 -4.49 11.59
CA GLY A 289 21.03 -4.48 13.05
C GLY A 289 21.60 -3.18 13.60
N TYR A 290 22.21 -3.23 14.77
CA TYR A 290 22.50 -2.04 15.58
C TYR A 290 23.98 -1.84 15.85
N VAL A 291 24.45 -0.62 15.58
CA VAL A 291 25.79 -0.13 15.91
C VAL A 291 25.66 1.06 16.86
N LYS A 292 26.62 1.26 17.77
CA LYS A 292 26.61 2.45 18.64
C LYS A 292 26.81 3.72 17.83
N THR A 293 26.03 4.76 18.08
CA THR A 293 26.14 6.06 17.40
C THR A 293 27.57 6.63 17.48
N ASN A 294 28.26 6.47 18.61
CA ASN A 294 29.67 6.91 18.77
C ASN A 294 30.74 6.05 18.06
N ALA A 295 30.33 4.99 17.36
CA ALA A 295 31.19 4.17 16.50
C ALA A 295 31.05 4.54 15.01
N LEU A 296 30.11 5.41 14.64
CA LEU A 296 29.96 5.97 13.31
C LEU A 296 30.70 7.32 13.20
N ASN A 297 30.93 7.75 11.95
CA ASN A 297 31.23 9.14 11.61
C ASN A 297 29.92 9.92 11.42
N SER A 298 29.96 11.07 10.75
CA SER A 298 28.77 11.79 10.28
C SER A 298 27.87 10.88 9.44
N VAL A 299 26.55 11.05 9.58
CA VAL A 299 25.59 10.54 8.60
C VAL A 299 25.57 11.52 7.43
N GLU A 300 25.75 11.00 6.23
CA GLU A 300 25.82 11.74 4.97
C GLU A 300 24.72 11.22 4.02
N LYS A 301 24.37 12.01 3.01
CA LYS A 301 23.39 11.65 1.97
C LYS A 301 24.17 11.20 0.74
N GLU A 302 23.86 10.03 0.21
CA GLU A 302 24.50 9.48 -0.99
C GLU A 302 23.42 9.10 -2.01
N LEU A 303 23.60 9.52 -3.26
CA LEU A 303 22.73 9.12 -4.37
C LEU A 303 23.19 7.77 -4.90
N VAL A 304 22.31 6.77 -4.84
CA VAL A 304 22.53 5.42 -5.36
C VAL A 304 21.61 5.23 -6.57
N SER A 305 22.16 4.75 -7.69
CA SER A 305 21.43 4.60 -8.95
C SER A 305 22.04 3.49 -9.81
N ARG A 306 21.20 2.68 -10.44
CA ARG A 306 21.54 1.78 -11.53
C ARG A 306 21.33 2.46 -12.88
N ASP A 307 22.10 2.06 -13.89
CA ASP A 307 21.84 2.40 -15.29
C ASP A 307 20.80 1.41 -15.84
N TYR A 308 19.55 1.86 -15.96
CA TYR A 308 18.40 1.06 -16.43
C TYR A 308 17.31 1.98 -16.98
N GLU A 309 16.69 1.59 -18.09
CA GLU A 309 15.61 2.32 -18.76
C GLU A 309 14.28 1.64 -18.43
N GLU A 310 13.39 2.34 -17.71
CA GLU A 310 12.07 1.80 -17.35
C GLU A 310 11.18 1.70 -18.60
N PRO A 311 10.36 0.64 -18.76
CA PRO A 311 9.43 0.55 -19.88
C PRO A 311 8.34 1.62 -19.80
N GLU A 312 8.39 2.62 -20.69
CA GLU A 312 7.36 3.66 -20.79
C GLU A 312 6.08 3.12 -21.48
N TYR A 313 4.99 3.07 -20.72
CA TYR A 313 3.65 2.79 -21.25
C TYR A 313 3.07 4.10 -21.75
N THR A 314 3.15 4.32 -23.06
CA THR A 314 2.57 5.49 -23.75
C THR A 314 1.04 5.47 -23.61
N ASN A 315 0.42 6.62 -23.38
CA ASN A 315 -1.04 6.76 -23.44
C ASN A 315 -1.47 7.36 -24.78
N ILE A 316 -2.68 7.06 -25.23
CA ILE A 316 -3.49 7.93 -26.09
C ILE A 316 -4.12 8.99 -25.17
N SER A 317 -4.19 10.25 -25.61
CA SER A 317 -4.68 11.33 -24.76
C SER A 317 -5.28 12.44 -25.59
N GLU A 318 -6.56 12.72 -25.37
CA GLU A 318 -7.30 13.68 -26.14
C GLU A 318 -6.98 15.14 -25.79
N ASN A 319 -7.21 16.01 -26.78
CA ASN A 319 -6.93 17.44 -26.69
C ASN A 319 -8.13 18.25 -26.14
N TYR A 320 -9.17 17.56 -25.67
CA TYR A 320 -10.40 18.08 -25.09
C TYR A 320 -10.73 17.36 -23.77
N THR A 321 -11.56 17.98 -22.95
CA THR A 321 -12.14 17.33 -21.75
C THR A 321 -13.15 16.27 -22.20
N ILE A 322 -13.03 15.05 -21.69
CA ILE A 322 -13.96 13.97 -22.00
C ILE A 322 -15.35 14.30 -21.41
N ASN A 323 -16.36 14.16 -22.25
CA ASN A 323 -17.78 14.26 -21.95
C ASN A 323 -18.44 12.98 -22.47
N MET A 324 -18.43 11.96 -21.61
CA MET A 324 -18.75 10.58 -21.93
C MET A 324 -20.10 10.18 -21.34
N ALA A 325 -20.89 9.36 -22.03
CA ALA A 325 -22.09 8.82 -21.43
C ALA A 325 -22.33 7.36 -21.84
N TRP A 326 -22.66 6.52 -20.86
CA TRP A 326 -22.96 5.12 -21.10
C TRP A 326 -24.35 4.97 -21.73
N HIS A 327 -24.44 4.21 -22.81
CA HIS A 327 -25.69 3.86 -23.47
C HIS A 327 -26.03 2.40 -23.16
N ASN A 328 -27.09 2.16 -22.38
CA ASN A 328 -27.46 0.84 -21.89
C ASN A 328 -28.18 -0.02 -22.95
N VAL A 329 -27.41 -0.42 -23.96
CA VAL A 329 -27.82 -1.32 -25.04
C VAL A 329 -27.97 -2.74 -24.46
N SER A 330 -29.18 -3.09 -24.06
CA SER A 330 -29.53 -4.42 -23.51
C SER A 330 -29.82 -5.49 -24.57
N ASN A 331 -30.01 -5.09 -25.83
CA ASN A 331 -30.37 -5.95 -26.96
C ASN A 331 -30.09 -5.24 -28.29
N ALA A 332 -30.06 -5.98 -29.41
CA ALA A 332 -29.69 -5.43 -30.71
C ALA A 332 -30.67 -4.37 -31.25
N ASP A 333 -31.97 -4.48 -30.98
CA ASP A 333 -32.95 -3.49 -31.44
C ASP A 333 -32.71 -2.11 -30.80
N ALA A 334 -32.13 -2.07 -29.59
CA ALA A 334 -31.81 -0.83 -28.87
C ALA A 334 -30.78 0.06 -29.58
N ASN A 335 -29.90 -0.50 -30.44
CA ASN A 335 -29.00 0.30 -31.28
C ASN A 335 -29.76 1.26 -32.22
N SER A 336 -31.01 0.93 -32.58
CA SER A 336 -31.82 1.71 -33.52
C SER A 336 -32.17 3.12 -33.03
N TYR A 337 -32.09 3.37 -31.72
CA TYR A 337 -32.43 4.67 -31.12
C TYR A 337 -31.28 5.69 -31.16
N ILE A 338 -30.08 5.30 -31.64
CA ILE A 338 -28.87 6.16 -31.64
C ILE A 338 -29.09 7.55 -32.26
N LEU A 339 -29.90 7.68 -33.31
CA LEU A 339 -30.21 8.98 -33.92
C LEU A 339 -31.10 9.89 -33.06
N GLU A 340 -31.90 9.31 -32.16
CA GLU A 340 -32.68 10.03 -31.16
C GLU A 340 -31.80 10.40 -29.96
N THR A 341 -30.97 9.46 -29.48
CA THR A 341 -29.95 9.69 -28.45
C THR A 341 -29.01 10.84 -28.81
N ILE A 342 -28.41 10.82 -30.01
CA ILE A 342 -27.52 11.89 -30.50
C ILE A 342 -28.25 13.25 -30.57
N ALA A 343 -29.55 13.25 -30.87
CA ALA A 343 -30.34 14.47 -30.97
C ALA A 343 -30.66 15.11 -29.60
N SER A 344 -30.60 14.35 -28.49
CA SER A 344 -30.72 14.89 -27.13
C SER A 344 -29.37 15.26 -26.50
N THR A 345 -28.30 14.49 -26.75
CA THR A 345 -27.00 14.59 -26.05
C THR A 345 -26.09 15.73 -26.53
N LYS A 346 -26.58 16.97 -26.44
CA LYS A 346 -25.90 18.17 -26.95
C LYS A 346 -24.51 18.38 -26.30
N GLY A 347 -23.45 18.19 -27.09
CA GLY A 347 -22.09 18.50 -26.68
C GLY A 347 -21.38 17.40 -25.90
N LEU A 348 -21.99 16.21 -25.83
CA LEU A 348 -21.28 14.94 -25.66
C LEU A 348 -20.15 14.84 -26.71
N ASN A 349 -19.04 14.17 -26.39
CA ASN A 349 -17.97 13.86 -27.35
C ASN A 349 -17.61 12.37 -27.40
N THR A 350 -17.97 11.59 -26.37
CA THR A 350 -17.78 10.14 -26.32
C THR A 350 -19.09 9.44 -25.93
N ILE A 351 -19.47 8.37 -26.64
CA ILE A 351 -20.61 7.53 -26.27
C ILE A 351 -20.15 6.10 -26.00
N ALA A 352 -20.58 5.52 -24.88
CA ALA A 352 -20.09 4.24 -24.38
C ALA A 352 -21.20 3.18 -24.36
N PRO A 353 -21.49 2.50 -25.49
CA PRO A 353 -22.55 1.51 -25.57
C PRO A 353 -22.16 0.17 -24.90
N THR A 354 -23.11 -0.43 -24.17
CA THR A 354 -22.91 -1.70 -23.44
C THR A 354 -22.91 -2.93 -24.36
N TRP A 355 -21.87 -3.04 -25.18
CA TRP A 355 -21.87 -3.92 -26.36
C TRP A 355 -21.20 -5.28 -26.20
N PHE A 356 -20.13 -5.41 -25.42
CA PHE A 356 -19.43 -6.68 -25.25
C PHE A 356 -19.67 -7.23 -23.84
N SER A 357 -19.90 -8.53 -23.72
CA SER A 357 -19.96 -9.21 -22.42
C SER A 357 -19.45 -10.65 -22.49
N LEU A 358 -18.97 -11.18 -21.38
CA LEU A 358 -18.49 -12.57 -21.30
C LEU A 358 -19.63 -13.58 -21.51
N ALA A 359 -19.50 -14.41 -22.56
CA ALA A 359 -20.50 -15.41 -22.94
C ALA A 359 -20.39 -16.72 -22.17
N ASP A 360 -19.18 -17.07 -21.71
CA ASP A 360 -18.90 -18.29 -20.96
C ASP A 360 -17.56 -18.22 -20.22
N THR A 361 -17.33 -19.18 -19.33
CA THR A 361 -16.05 -19.36 -18.64
C THR A 361 -14.90 -19.82 -19.54
N GLU A 362 -15.13 -20.01 -20.85
CA GLU A 362 -14.10 -20.32 -21.85
C GLU A 362 -13.59 -19.05 -22.55
N GLY A 363 -14.02 -17.86 -22.14
CA GLY A 363 -13.56 -16.58 -22.69
C GLY A 363 -14.10 -16.30 -24.10
N ASN A 364 -15.27 -16.82 -24.46
CA ASN A 364 -16.04 -16.28 -25.60
C ASN A 364 -16.74 -14.98 -25.21
N ILE A 365 -17.05 -14.11 -26.17
CA ILE A 365 -17.88 -12.91 -25.94
C ILE A 365 -19.24 -13.00 -26.62
N THR A 366 -20.25 -12.35 -26.03
CA THR A 366 -21.41 -11.87 -26.76
C THR A 366 -21.11 -10.47 -27.30
N SER A 367 -21.79 -10.06 -28.36
CA SER A 367 -21.58 -8.75 -28.99
C SER A 367 -22.91 -8.20 -29.50
N LEU A 368 -23.23 -6.98 -29.08
CA LEU A 368 -24.31 -6.14 -29.62
C LEU A 368 -23.77 -4.99 -30.48
N ALA A 369 -22.47 -4.99 -30.79
CA ALA A 369 -21.82 -3.95 -31.59
C ALA A 369 -22.35 -3.89 -33.03
N ASP A 370 -22.57 -2.67 -33.50
CA ASP A 370 -23.23 -2.36 -34.77
C ASP A 370 -22.48 -1.25 -35.51
N ALA A 371 -22.15 -1.47 -36.79
CA ALA A 371 -21.36 -0.53 -37.57
C ALA A 371 -22.16 0.69 -38.05
N ASP A 372 -23.47 0.58 -38.27
CA ASP A 372 -24.29 1.74 -38.66
C ASP A 372 -24.42 2.71 -37.46
N TYR A 373 -24.53 2.19 -36.22
CA TYR A 373 -24.45 2.98 -34.98
C TYR A 373 -23.17 3.82 -34.93
N VAL A 374 -21.99 3.21 -35.16
CA VAL A 374 -20.70 3.92 -35.16
C VAL A 374 -20.67 4.98 -36.27
N ASN A 375 -21.12 4.63 -37.48
CA ASN A 375 -21.23 5.58 -38.59
C ASN A 375 -22.11 6.80 -38.24
N TYR A 376 -23.20 6.65 -37.46
CA TYR A 376 -24.03 7.76 -37.01
C TYR A 376 -23.37 8.61 -35.90
N ALA A 377 -22.64 7.97 -34.98
CA ALA A 377 -21.84 8.65 -33.96
C ALA A 377 -20.73 9.51 -34.60
N HIS A 378 -19.91 8.91 -35.49
CA HIS A 378 -18.85 9.61 -36.23
C HIS A 378 -19.38 10.76 -37.10
N GLN A 379 -20.51 10.59 -37.80
CA GLN A 379 -21.16 11.68 -38.55
C GLN A 379 -21.58 12.86 -37.68
N SER A 380 -21.69 12.64 -36.36
CA SER A 380 -22.07 13.63 -35.36
C SER A 380 -20.87 14.18 -34.57
N ASN A 381 -19.65 13.70 -34.88
CA ASN A 381 -18.39 13.96 -34.16
C ASN A 381 -18.39 13.41 -32.71
N LEU A 382 -19.02 12.25 -32.51
CA LEU A 382 -18.87 11.44 -31.29
C LEU A 382 -17.92 10.27 -31.55
N GLU A 383 -17.00 10.03 -30.62
CA GLU A 383 -16.28 8.76 -30.50
C GLU A 383 -17.17 7.68 -29.89
N VAL A 384 -16.93 6.41 -30.25
CA VAL A 384 -17.57 5.25 -29.64
C VAL A 384 -16.54 4.45 -28.83
N TRP A 385 -16.69 4.40 -27.51
CA TRP A 385 -15.88 3.56 -26.64
C TRP A 385 -16.69 2.33 -26.22
N ALA A 386 -16.52 1.21 -26.92
CA ALA A 386 -17.37 0.03 -26.73
C ALA A 386 -17.11 -0.61 -25.36
N VAL A 387 -18.17 -0.73 -24.55
CA VAL A 387 -18.05 -1.22 -23.17
C VAL A 387 -17.97 -2.75 -23.15
N LEU A 388 -17.05 -3.28 -22.34
CA LEU A 388 -16.78 -4.72 -22.15
C LEU A 388 -17.04 -5.13 -20.70
N ARG A 389 -17.99 -6.06 -20.49
CA ARG A 389 -18.48 -6.48 -19.17
C ARG A 389 -18.23 -7.94 -18.81
N ASP A 390 -18.06 -8.22 -17.52
CA ASP A 390 -18.07 -9.58 -16.96
C ASP A 390 -19.45 -10.03 -16.41
N PHE A 391 -20.47 -9.20 -16.62
CA PHE A 391 -21.86 -9.43 -16.25
C PHE A 391 -22.81 -9.08 -17.40
N HIS A 392 -24.11 -9.42 -17.26
CA HIS A 392 -25.12 -9.29 -18.32
C HIS A 392 -24.75 -10.03 -19.63
N GLY A 393 -23.93 -11.07 -19.52
CA GLY A 393 -23.60 -12.01 -20.60
C GLY A 393 -24.16 -13.40 -20.32
N GLY A 394 -23.33 -14.41 -20.54
CA GLY A 394 -23.61 -15.80 -20.14
C GLY A 394 -23.08 -16.17 -18.76
N ILE A 395 -22.13 -15.41 -18.21
CA ILE A 395 -21.66 -15.51 -16.81
C ILE A 395 -22.18 -14.33 -15.97
N ASN A 396 -22.35 -14.54 -14.67
CA ASN A 396 -22.79 -13.49 -13.72
C ASN A 396 -22.29 -13.76 -12.28
N SER A 397 -21.04 -14.24 -12.10
CA SER A 397 -20.47 -14.46 -10.75
C SER A 397 -18.95 -14.36 -10.67
N TYR A 398 -18.44 -14.00 -9.50
CA TYR A 398 -17.00 -13.87 -9.19
C TYR A 398 -16.16 -15.11 -9.56
N GLU A 399 -16.71 -16.30 -9.32
CA GLU A 399 -16.07 -17.58 -9.67
C GLU A 399 -15.94 -17.75 -11.19
N GLU A 400 -16.93 -17.31 -11.97
CA GLU A 400 -16.90 -17.41 -13.42
C GLU A 400 -15.89 -16.41 -14.03
N THR A 401 -15.84 -15.17 -13.53
CA THR A 401 -14.82 -14.19 -13.90
C THR A 401 -13.42 -14.72 -13.58
N TYR A 402 -13.22 -15.30 -12.39
CA TYR A 402 -11.96 -15.95 -12.00
C TYR A 402 -11.59 -17.11 -12.95
N GLN A 403 -12.54 -17.96 -13.35
CA GLN A 403 -12.30 -19.06 -14.30
C GLN A 403 -11.93 -18.60 -15.73
N VAL A 404 -12.28 -17.37 -16.12
CA VAL A 404 -11.80 -16.76 -17.38
C VAL A 404 -10.41 -16.15 -17.19
N LEU A 405 -10.24 -15.29 -16.17
CA LEU A 405 -9.05 -14.46 -16.06
C LEU A 405 -7.81 -15.21 -15.55
N SER A 406 -7.97 -16.26 -14.75
CA SER A 406 -6.86 -17.08 -14.23
C SER A 406 -6.16 -17.96 -15.29
N TYR A 407 -6.59 -17.90 -16.56
CA TYR A 407 -6.05 -18.67 -17.69
C TYR A 407 -5.57 -17.75 -18.82
N THR A 408 -4.28 -17.82 -19.15
CA THR A 408 -3.63 -16.99 -20.16
C THR A 408 -4.20 -17.20 -21.57
N SER A 409 -4.49 -18.44 -21.95
CA SER A 409 -5.16 -18.73 -23.23
C SER A 409 -6.57 -18.16 -23.32
N LYS A 410 -7.30 -18.11 -22.19
CA LYS A 410 -8.66 -17.54 -22.12
C LYS A 410 -8.63 -16.01 -22.17
N ARG A 411 -7.76 -15.34 -21.39
CA ARG A 411 -7.52 -13.89 -21.52
C ARG A 411 -7.11 -13.51 -22.94
N ALA A 412 -6.15 -14.21 -23.54
CA ALA A 412 -5.70 -13.93 -24.91
C ALA A 412 -6.83 -14.15 -25.93
N LYS A 413 -7.64 -15.21 -25.79
CA LYS A 413 -8.81 -15.47 -26.65
C LYS A 413 -9.87 -14.37 -26.51
N LEU A 414 -10.18 -13.93 -25.29
CA LEU A 414 -11.09 -12.83 -24.97
C LEU A 414 -10.63 -11.53 -25.65
N ILE A 415 -9.40 -11.09 -25.37
CA ILE A 415 -8.83 -9.85 -25.95
C ILE A 415 -8.84 -9.90 -27.47
N ASN A 416 -8.43 -11.02 -28.08
CA ASN A 416 -8.43 -11.16 -29.54
C ASN A 416 -9.83 -11.02 -30.15
N GLN A 417 -10.90 -11.49 -29.50
CA GLN A 417 -12.28 -11.30 -29.99
C GLN A 417 -12.74 -9.85 -29.85
N VAL A 418 -12.50 -9.23 -28.70
CA VAL A 418 -12.86 -7.83 -28.42
C VAL A 418 -12.22 -6.90 -29.45
N ILE A 419 -10.91 -7.03 -29.64
CA ILE A 419 -10.15 -6.24 -30.62
C ILE A 419 -10.59 -6.54 -32.06
N SER A 420 -10.87 -7.82 -32.39
CA SER A 420 -11.40 -8.16 -33.72
C SER A 420 -12.76 -7.52 -33.98
N LYS A 421 -13.64 -7.46 -32.97
CA LYS A 421 -14.95 -6.82 -33.10
C LYS A 421 -14.87 -5.30 -33.15
N ALA A 422 -14.01 -4.69 -32.33
CA ALA A 422 -13.75 -3.26 -32.37
C ALA A 422 -13.35 -2.80 -33.79
N LEU A 423 -12.40 -3.51 -34.41
CA LEU A 423 -11.93 -3.28 -35.78
C LEU A 423 -12.95 -3.68 -36.88
N GLU A 424 -13.96 -4.50 -36.56
CA GLU A 424 -15.05 -4.86 -37.48
C GLU A 424 -16.12 -3.76 -37.53
N THR A 425 -16.30 -3.02 -36.43
CA THR A 425 -17.28 -1.94 -36.28
C THR A 425 -16.69 -0.52 -36.32
N ASP A 426 -15.36 -0.38 -36.45
CA ASP A 426 -14.62 0.89 -36.54
C ASP A 426 -14.77 1.80 -35.31
N VAL A 427 -14.84 1.22 -34.10
CA VAL A 427 -14.94 1.98 -32.84
C VAL A 427 -13.60 2.59 -32.44
N ASP A 428 -13.65 3.73 -31.74
CA ASP A 428 -12.48 4.52 -31.36
C ASP A 428 -11.83 4.04 -30.05
N GLY A 429 -12.57 3.32 -29.20
CA GLY A 429 -12.06 2.84 -27.91
C GLY A 429 -12.76 1.61 -27.33
N ILE A 430 -12.19 1.12 -26.22
CA ILE A 430 -12.73 0.07 -25.35
C ILE A 430 -12.85 0.62 -23.93
N ASN A 431 -14.03 0.46 -23.33
CA ASN A 431 -14.28 0.81 -21.93
C ASN A 431 -14.47 -0.46 -21.10
N LEU A 432 -13.57 -0.76 -20.17
CA LEU A 432 -13.62 -1.99 -19.38
C LEU A 432 -14.44 -1.79 -18.10
N ASP A 433 -15.57 -2.49 -18.02
CA ASP A 433 -16.57 -2.41 -16.95
C ASP A 433 -16.72 -3.81 -16.32
N PHE A 434 -15.72 -4.18 -15.51
CA PHE A 434 -15.65 -5.48 -14.83
C PHE A 434 -15.91 -5.27 -13.34
N GLU A 435 -17.05 -5.78 -12.85
CA GLU A 435 -17.53 -5.59 -11.48
C GLU A 435 -17.32 -6.85 -10.62
N LEU A 436 -17.31 -8.04 -11.22
CA LEU A 436 -17.29 -9.31 -10.49
C LEU A 436 -15.85 -9.81 -10.26
N VAL A 437 -14.93 -8.91 -9.92
CA VAL A 437 -13.54 -9.22 -9.54
C VAL A 437 -13.42 -9.38 -8.02
N SER A 438 -13.08 -10.60 -7.57
CA SER A 438 -12.77 -10.90 -6.15
C SER A 438 -11.30 -10.64 -5.81
N ASP A 439 -10.96 -10.60 -4.52
CA ASP A 439 -9.57 -10.47 -4.02
C ASP A 439 -8.61 -11.47 -4.70
N GLU A 440 -9.02 -12.73 -4.83
CA GLU A 440 -8.26 -13.80 -5.49
C GLU A 440 -8.17 -13.59 -7.02
N CYS A 441 -9.15 -12.92 -7.61
CA CYS A 441 -9.17 -12.56 -9.03
C CYS A 441 -8.33 -11.33 -9.36
N GLY A 442 -8.10 -10.42 -8.40
CA GLY A 442 -7.36 -9.15 -8.59
C GLY A 442 -6.06 -9.27 -9.41
N PRO A 443 -5.10 -10.14 -9.04
CA PRO A 443 -3.86 -10.33 -9.81
C PRO A 443 -4.06 -10.83 -11.24
N HIS A 444 -5.15 -11.57 -11.50
CA HIS A 444 -5.54 -12.04 -12.83
C HIS A 444 -6.22 -10.94 -13.65
N TYR A 445 -7.02 -10.09 -13.00
CA TYR A 445 -7.64 -8.91 -13.58
C TYR A 445 -6.62 -7.83 -13.95
N VAL A 446 -5.71 -7.48 -13.05
CA VAL A 446 -4.63 -6.50 -13.35
C VAL A 446 -3.75 -6.99 -14.51
N GLN A 447 -3.52 -8.31 -14.62
CA GLN A 447 -2.83 -8.88 -15.77
C GLN A 447 -3.66 -8.78 -17.07
N PHE A 448 -4.98 -8.97 -17.01
CA PHE A 448 -5.88 -8.73 -18.14
C PHE A 448 -5.84 -7.27 -18.62
N VAL A 449 -5.91 -6.30 -17.70
CA VAL A 449 -5.84 -4.85 -18.01
C VAL A 449 -4.53 -4.51 -18.76
N ARG A 450 -3.39 -5.04 -18.29
CA ARG A 450 -2.09 -4.89 -19.00
C ARG A 450 -2.13 -5.45 -20.41
N GLU A 451 -2.57 -6.70 -20.56
CA GLU A 451 -2.62 -7.40 -21.86
C GLU A 451 -3.58 -6.73 -22.86
N LEU A 452 -4.72 -6.23 -22.37
CA LEU A 452 -5.70 -5.51 -23.17
C LEU A 452 -5.18 -4.12 -23.58
N SER A 453 -4.59 -3.34 -22.67
CA SER A 453 -4.04 -2.00 -23.01
C SER A 453 -3.00 -2.05 -24.13
N VAL A 454 -2.10 -3.04 -24.11
CA VAL A 454 -1.12 -3.27 -25.17
C VAL A 454 -1.81 -3.53 -26.51
N LYS A 455 -2.95 -4.23 -26.50
CA LYS A 455 -3.72 -4.54 -27.71
C LYS A 455 -4.57 -3.37 -28.20
N CYS A 456 -5.14 -2.55 -27.32
CA CYS A 456 -5.82 -1.32 -27.70
C CYS A 456 -4.84 -0.36 -28.40
N ARG A 457 -3.72 -0.03 -27.73
CA ARG A 457 -2.68 0.85 -28.28
C ARG A 457 -2.01 0.32 -29.55
N GLN A 458 -1.84 -1.00 -29.69
CA GLN A 458 -1.34 -1.61 -30.95
C GLN A 458 -2.27 -1.39 -32.16
N ASN A 459 -3.54 -1.05 -31.92
CA ASN A 459 -4.54 -0.83 -32.97
C ASN A 459 -5.07 0.62 -33.00
N GLY A 460 -4.54 1.52 -32.15
CA GLY A 460 -4.97 2.92 -32.07
C GLY A 460 -6.28 3.14 -31.31
N LEU A 461 -6.75 2.15 -30.55
CA LEU A 461 -7.96 2.25 -29.73
C LEU A 461 -7.64 2.88 -28.38
N VAL A 462 -8.44 3.85 -27.94
CA VAL A 462 -8.43 4.37 -26.56
C VAL A 462 -8.84 3.25 -25.60
N PHE A 463 -8.24 3.20 -24.41
CA PHE A 463 -8.58 2.24 -23.37
C PHE A 463 -8.89 2.91 -22.03
N SER A 464 -10.17 2.88 -21.63
CA SER A 464 -10.64 3.32 -20.32
C SER A 464 -11.03 2.13 -19.43
N VAL A 465 -10.98 2.32 -18.11
CA VAL A 465 -11.40 1.31 -17.13
C VAL A 465 -12.28 1.92 -16.04
N ASP A 466 -13.48 1.37 -15.89
CA ASP A 466 -14.45 1.76 -14.86
C ASP A 466 -14.08 1.11 -13.52
N ASN A 467 -14.14 1.90 -12.45
CA ASN A 467 -13.81 1.49 -11.09
C ASN A 467 -14.80 2.07 -10.09
N TYR A 468 -15.07 1.30 -9.03
CA TYR A 468 -15.72 1.83 -7.83
C TYR A 468 -14.91 2.97 -7.19
N VAL A 469 -15.55 3.76 -6.32
CA VAL A 469 -14.85 4.64 -5.38
C VAL A 469 -13.78 3.83 -4.61
N PRO A 470 -12.49 4.27 -4.58
CA PRO A 470 -11.43 3.49 -3.94
C PRO A 470 -11.65 3.33 -2.44
N GLN A 471 -11.53 2.09 -1.96
CA GLN A 471 -11.75 1.68 -0.58
C GLN A 471 -10.78 0.55 -0.18
N PRO A 472 -10.50 0.33 1.13
CA PRO A 472 -9.60 -0.74 1.56
C PRO A 472 -10.02 -2.17 1.14
N TYR A 473 -11.30 -2.38 0.83
CA TYR A 473 -11.86 -3.68 0.44
C TYR A 473 -11.96 -3.90 -1.09
N ASN A 474 -11.61 -2.90 -1.91
CA ASN A 474 -11.51 -3.04 -3.37
C ASN A 474 -10.09 -2.77 -3.92
N ALA A 475 -9.09 -2.74 -3.02
CA ALA A 475 -7.69 -2.47 -3.35
C ALA A 475 -7.06 -3.49 -4.32
N HIS A 476 -7.65 -4.69 -4.46
CA HIS A 476 -7.22 -5.74 -5.39
C HIS A 476 -7.44 -5.38 -6.88
N TYR A 477 -8.19 -4.32 -7.17
CA TYR A 477 -8.28 -3.72 -8.50
C TYR A 477 -6.98 -3.00 -8.93
N ASP A 478 -6.09 -2.62 -8.00
CA ASP A 478 -4.81 -1.93 -8.25
C ASP A 478 -4.92 -0.75 -9.24
N ILE A 479 -5.71 0.27 -8.88
CA ILE A 479 -5.95 1.44 -9.74
C ILE A 479 -4.67 2.20 -10.13
N GLU A 480 -3.60 2.06 -9.34
CA GLU A 480 -2.27 2.61 -9.64
C GLU A 480 -1.64 1.92 -10.86
N GLU A 481 -1.70 0.59 -10.92
CA GLU A 481 -1.24 -0.15 -12.09
C GLU A 481 -2.17 0.04 -13.29
N GLN A 482 -3.49 0.15 -13.07
CA GLN A 482 -4.42 0.50 -14.15
C GLN A 482 -4.06 1.87 -14.75
N ALA A 483 -3.88 2.89 -13.91
CA ALA A 483 -3.49 4.24 -14.35
C ALA A 483 -2.08 4.28 -14.98
N ALA A 484 -1.24 3.28 -14.74
CA ALA A 484 0.05 3.13 -15.40
C ALA A 484 -0.03 2.52 -16.81
N VAL A 485 -1.16 1.90 -17.23
CA VAL A 485 -1.25 1.19 -18.52
C VAL A 485 -2.50 1.49 -19.36
N ALA A 486 -3.62 1.89 -18.77
CA ALA A 486 -4.82 2.36 -19.46
C ALA A 486 -4.76 3.87 -19.71
N ASP A 487 -5.44 4.36 -20.74
CA ASP A 487 -5.43 5.77 -21.13
C ASP A 487 -6.23 6.63 -20.16
N TYR A 488 -7.38 6.13 -19.71
CA TYR A 488 -8.24 6.77 -18.70
C TYR A 488 -8.69 5.79 -17.62
N VAL A 489 -8.96 6.32 -16.42
CA VAL A 489 -9.63 5.60 -15.33
C VAL A 489 -10.90 6.36 -14.97
N VAL A 490 -12.06 5.70 -15.06
CA VAL A 490 -13.35 6.28 -14.69
C VAL A 490 -13.68 5.83 -13.27
N VAL A 491 -13.90 6.78 -12.36
CA VAL A 491 -14.34 6.47 -10.99
C VAL A 491 -15.83 6.73 -10.88
N MET A 492 -16.60 5.65 -10.70
CA MET A 492 -18.05 5.68 -10.53
C MET A 492 -18.40 6.37 -9.21
N GLY A 493 -18.63 7.69 -9.25
CA GLY A 493 -18.97 8.53 -8.10
C GLY A 493 -20.42 8.43 -7.64
N TYR A 494 -21.02 7.25 -7.81
CA TYR A 494 -22.43 6.93 -7.57
C TYR A 494 -22.60 5.53 -6.95
N ASP A 495 -23.85 5.12 -6.73
CA ASP A 495 -24.22 3.93 -5.95
C ASP A 495 -23.68 3.93 -4.50
N GLU A 496 -23.59 5.12 -3.89
CA GLU A 496 -23.33 5.32 -2.46
C GLU A 496 -24.36 4.55 -1.59
N HIS A 497 -25.61 4.48 -2.05
CA HIS A 497 -26.65 3.58 -1.54
C HIS A 497 -27.33 2.86 -2.71
N THR A 498 -27.23 1.53 -2.74
CA THR A 498 -27.74 0.65 -3.81
C THR A 498 -29.13 0.10 -3.43
N GLU A 499 -29.68 -0.83 -4.21
CA GLU A 499 -30.89 -1.58 -3.77
C GLU A 499 -30.63 -2.56 -2.62
N GLY A 500 -29.36 -2.90 -2.36
CA GLY A 500 -28.96 -3.81 -1.27
C GLY A 500 -28.72 -3.11 0.07
N SER A 501 -28.64 -1.77 0.11
CA SER A 501 -28.34 -1.02 1.34
C SER A 501 -29.45 -1.18 2.39
N TYR A 502 -29.06 -1.36 3.67
CA TYR A 502 -29.99 -1.56 4.78
C TYR A 502 -30.69 -0.28 5.27
N GLU A 503 -30.23 0.90 4.84
CA GLU A 503 -30.88 2.19 5.11
C GLU A 503 -31.04 3.03 3.84
N ALA A 504 -31.99 3.96 3.89
CA ALA A 504 -32.31 4.86 2.79
C ALA A 504 -31.33 6.04 2.73
N GLY A 505 -30.71 6.26 1.57
CA GLY A 505 -29.77 7.34 1.35
C GLY A 505 -29.61 7.75 -0.11
N SER A 506 -28.65 8.65 -0.34
CA SER A 506 -28.34 9.20 -1.67
C SER A 506 -27.64 8.19 -2.56
N VAL A 507 -27.88 8.26 -3.87
CA VAL A 507 -27.09 7.53 -4.88
C VAL A 507 -25.70 8.15 -5.05
N ALA A 508 -25.56 9.49 -4.95
CA ALA A 508 -24.31 10.19 -5.20
C ALA A 508 -24.26 11.55 -4.46
N SER A 509 -24.04 11.53 -3.15
CA SER A 509 -23.84 12.77 -2.41
C SER A 509 -22.53 13.46 -2.84
N ILE A 510 -22.48 14.79 -2.71
CA ILE A 510 -21.25 15.54 -3.00
C ILE A 510 -20.07 15.12 -2.12
N GLY A 511 -20.35 14.55 -0.93
CA GLY A 511 -19.34 14.01 -0.03
C GLY A 511 -18.71 12.74 -0.58
N TYR A 512 -19.52 11.83 -1.11
CA TYR A 512 -19.07 10.59 -1.74
C TYR A 512 -18.25 10.88 -3.01
N LEU A 513 -18.74 11.75 -3.91
CA LEU A 513 -18.00 12.15 -5.11
C LEU A 513 -16.65 12.81 -4.76
N LYS A 514 -16.63 13.74 -3.80
CA LYS A 514 -15.38 14.37 -3.34
C LYS A 514 -14.40 13.37 -2.71
N ASN A 515 -14.90 12.36 -2.00
CA ASN A 515 -14.08 11.28 -1.49
C ASN A 515 -13.51 10.43 -2.63
N GLY A 516 -14.33 9.97 -3.58
CA GLY A 516 -13.91 9.20 -4.74
C GLY A 516 -12.80 9.87 -5.53
N ILE A 517 -12.98 11.14 -5.89
CA ILE A 517 -11.96 11.95 -6.58
C ILE A 517 -10.69 12.09 -5.71
N SER A 518 -10.83 12.43 -4.42
CA SER A 518 -9.68 12.66 -3.53
C SER A 518 -8.90 11.39 -3.14
N GLU A 519 -9.51 10.21 -3.21
CA GLU A 519 -8.83 8.93 -3.01
C GLU A 519 -8.18 8.48 -4.33
N ALA A 520 -8.85 8.60 -5.47
CA ALA A 520 -8.31 8.24 -6.77
C ALA A 520 -7.10 9.08 -7.18
N LEU A 521 -7.11 10.39 -6.92
CA LEU A 521 -5.98 11.30 -7.19
C LEU A 521 -4.69 11.01 -6.38
N LYS A 522 -4.69 9.98 -5.52
CA LYS A 522 -3.47 9.47 -4.88
C LYS A 522 -2.66 8.52 -5.77
N SER A 523 -3.31 7.95 -6.80
CA SER A 523 -2.77 6.90 -7.67
C SER A 523 -3.00 7.17 -9.16
N VAL A 524 -4.06 7.92 -9.50
CA VAL A 524 -4.43 8.29 -10.87
C VAL A 524 -4.07 9.78 -11.12
N PRO A 525 -3.31 10.11 -12.18
CA PRO A 525 -3.12 11.50 -12.61
C PRO A 525 -4.45 12.18 -12.97
N ALA A 526 -4.60 13.47 -12.65
CA ALA A 526 -5.86 14.20 -12.89
C ALA A 526 -6.25 14.23 -14.38
N ASP A 527 -5.26 14.36 -15.26
CA ASP A 527 -5.36 14.32 -16.72
C ASP A 527 -5.68 12.92 -17.29
N LYS A 528 -5.80 11.90 -16.43
CA LYS A 528 -6.29 10.55 -16.77
C LYS A 528 -7.54 10.12 -15.99
N LEU A 529 -7.97 10.90 -14.99
CA LEU A 529 -9.10 10.57 -14.13
C LEU A 529 -10.40 11.19 -14.67
N ILE A 530 -11.41 10.36 -14.93
CA ILE A 530 -12.77 10.75 -15.31
C ILE A 530 -13.70 10.49 -14.12
N ALA A 531 -14.61 11.42 -13.84
CA ALA A 531 -15.56 11.29 -12.73
C ALA A 531 -16.95 10.85 -13.22
N GLY A 532 -17.38 9.65 -12.81
CA GLY A 532 -18.71 9.12 -13.05
C GLY A 532 -19.77 9.82 -12.20
N VAL A 533 -20.89 10.23 -12.80
CA VAL A 533 -22.07 10.83 -12.13
C VAL A 533 -23.37 10.20 -12.62
N PRO A 534 -24.44 10.13 -11.81
CA PRO A 534 -25.69 9.47 -12.20
C PRO A 534 -26.73 10.47 -12.72
N PHE A 535 -27.48 10.05 -13.74
CA PHE A 535 -28.74 10.65 -14.18
C PHE A 535 -29.96 9.99 -13.53
N TYR A 536 -29.77 9.31 -12.41
CA TYR A 536 -30.85 8.59 -11.72
C TYR A 536 -30.72 8.75 -10.21
N THR A 537 -31.85 8.55 -9.53
CA THR A 537 -31.95 8.51 -8.07
C THR A 537 -32.74 7.27 -7.63
N ARG A 538 -32.75 6.98 -6.33
CA ARG A 538 -33.56 5.92 -5.72
C ARG A 538 -34.68 6.52 -4.88
N LEU A 539 -35.92 6.21 -5.26
CA LEU A 539 -37.06 6.33 -4.34
C LEU A 539 -36.93 5.23 -3.31
N TRP A 540 -36.91 5.60 -2.04
CA TRP A 540 -36.91 4.69 -0.91
C TRP A 540 -38.30 4.63 -0.26
N PHE A 541 -38.68 3.44 0.19
CA PHE A 541 -39.77 3.22 1.14
C PHE A 541 -39.18 2.56 2.40
N GLU A 542 -39.37 3.19 3.56
CA GLU A 542 -38.98 2.64 4.85
C GLU A 542 -40.18 2.44 5.78
N ARG A 543 -40.11 1.40 6.61
CA ARG A 543 -40.99 1.22 7.77
C ARG A 543 -40.21 0.54 8.90
N PRO A 544 -40.65 0.63 10.17
CA PRO A 544 -40.11 -0.20 11.24
C PRO A 544 -40.15 -1.69 10.88
N LYS A 545 -39.14 -2.45 11.30
CA LYS A 545 -39.15 -3.93 11.24
C LYS A 545 -40.17 -4.52 12.21
N THR A 546 -40.68 -5.71 11.90
CA THR A 546 -41.44 -6.51 12.87
C THR A 546 -40.52 -7.37 13.75
N ASP A 547 -41.03 -7.90 14.86
CA ASP A 547 -40.27 -8.80 15.74
C ASP A 547 -39.75 -10.04 14.98
N GLU A 548 -40.53 -10.53 13.99
CA GLU A 548 -40.13 -11.65 13.12
C GLU A 548 -39.04 -11.26 12.12
N GLU A 549 -38.98 -10.00 11.67
CA GLU A 549 -37.91 -9.51 10.80
C GLU A 549 -36.60 -9.30 11.59
N PHE A 550 -36.67 -8.79 12.82
CA PHE A 550 -35.51 -8.77 13.72
C PHE A 550 -34.99 -10.18 14.04
N ALA A 551 -35.88 -11.14 14.26
CA ALA A 551 -35.50 -12.54 14.48
C ALA A 551 -34.98 -13.26 13.21
N ALA A 552 -35.30 -12.76 12.01
CA ALA A 552 -34.76 -13.27 10.75
C ALA A 552 -33.39 -12.65 10.39
N ASP A 553 -33.16 -11.41 10.83
CA ASP A 553 -31.91 -10.68 10.63
C ASP A 553 -30.86 -10.97 11.75
N GLU A 554 -31.18 -11.75 12.80
CA GLU A 554 -30.31 -12.05 13.96
C GLU A 554 -28.94 -12.64 13.56
N GLY A 555 -27.86 -12.02 14.02
CA GLY A 555 -26.48 -12.41 13.71
C GLY A 555 -25.99 -11.96 12.33
N THR A 556 -26.77 -11.15 11.60
CA THR A 556 -26.36 -10.48 10.36
C THR A 556 -26.18 -8.99 10.59
N GLU A 557 -25.45 -8.28 9.72
CA GLU A 557 -25.29 -6.82 9.84
C GLU A 557 -26.65 -6.09 9.89
N ALA A 558 -27.64 -6.62 9.15
CA ALA A 558 -28.98 -6.07 9.06
C ALA A 558 -29.67 -5.88 10.43
N GLU A 559 -29.32 -6.65 11.47
CA GLU A 559 -29.91 -6.52 12.82
C GLU A 559 -29.74 -5.11 13.43
N ASN A 560 -28.69 -4.40 13.02
CA ASN A 560 -28.35 -3.06 13.52
C ASN A 560 -29.29 -1.96 12.98
N TYR A 561 -30.04 -2.25 11.91
CA TYR A 561 -30.89 -1.29 11.21
C TYR A 561 -32.35 -1.45 11.66
N PRO A 562 -33.01 -0.41 12.23
CA PRO A 562 -34.34 -0.54 12.84
C PRO A 562 -35.50 -0.58 11.83
N ASN A 563 -35.26 -0.15 10.60
CA ASN A 563 -36.24 -0.11 9.52
C ASN A 563 -36.00 -1.24 8.51
N LYS A 564 -37.07 -1.76 7.90
CA LYS A 564 -36.97 -2.48 6.63
C LYS A 564 -37.16 -1.47 5.51
N VAL A 565 -36.19 -1.43 4.60
CA VAL A 565 -36.20 -0.56 3.42
C VAL A 565 -36.47 -1.36 2.15
N LYS A 566 -36.93 -0.64 1.13
CA LYS A 566 -36.95 -1.04 -0.29
C LYS A 566 -36.66 0.19 -1.13
N SER A 567 -36.07 0.03 -2.31
CA SER A 567 -35.94 1.12 -3.27
C SER A 567 -36.28 0.71 -4.70
N SER A 568 -36.54 1.73 -5.52
CA SER A 568 -36.67 1.65 -6.98
C SER A 568 -35.89 2.81 -7.60
N ALA A 569 -35.18 2.57 -8.69
CA ALA A 569 -34.51 3.62 -9.46
C ALA A 569 -35.51 4.44 -10.30
N TYR A 570 -35.26 5.74 -10.43
CA TYR A 570 -36.00 6.69 -11.26
C TYR A 570 -35.03 7.64 -11.97
N GLY A 571 -35.27 7.93 -13.26
CA GLY A 571 -34.57 9.00 -13.98
C GLY A 571 -34.92 10.39 -13.44
N MET A 572 -34.21 11.43 -13.88
CA MET A 572 -34.35 12.79 -13.34
C MET A 572 -35.77 13.36 -13.53
N ASP A 573 -36.29 13.30 -14.77
CA ASP A 573 -37.62 13.83 -15.08
C ASP A 573 -38.75 12.94 -14.50
N ASP A 574 -38.58 11.60 -14.45
CA ASP A 574 -39.52 10.69 -13.79
C ASP A 574 -39.61 10.96 -12.28
N ALA A 575 -38.48 11.19 -11.61
CA ALA A 575 -38.42 11.52 -10.20
C ALA A 575 -39.08 12.88 -9.91
N ALA A 576 -38.92 13.85 -10.81
CA ALA A 576 -39.60 15.14 -10.73
C ALA A 576 -41.13 15.02 -10.91
N GLU A 577 -41.61 14.21 -11.87
CA GLU A 577 -43.05 13.94 -12.02
C GLU A 577 -43.61 13.20 -10.79
N LEU A 578 -42.89 12.20 -10.27
CA LEU A 578 -43.26 11.49 -9.05
C LEU A 578 -43.50 12.46 -7.87
N ILE A 579 -42.53 13.35 -7.58
CA ILE A 579 -42.67 14.37 -6.54
C ILE A 579 -43.90 15.26 -6.76
N SER A 580 -44.10 15.73 -7.99
CA SER A 580 -45.26 16.55 -8.35
C SER A 580 -46.58 15.80 -8.18
N SER A 581 -46.63 14.50 -8.52
CA SER A 581 -47.83 13.66 -8.44
C SER A 581 -48.26 13.38 -6.99
N MET A 582 -47.30 13.22 -6.09
CA MET A 582 -47.53 13.03 -4.65
C MET A 582 -47.80 14.33 -3.90
N GLY A 583 -47.60 15.49 -4.55
CA GLY A 583 -47.71 16.81 -3.91
C GLY A 583 -46.65 17.04 -2.83
N ALA A 584 -45.53 16.32 -2.90
CA ALA A 584 -44.43 16.45 -1.96
C ALA A 584 -43.68 17.78 -2.17
N GLN A 585 -43.07 18.29 -1.10
CA GLN A 585 -42.19 19.46 -1.17
C GLN A 585 -40.74 19.01 -1.07
N THR A 586 -39.88 19.59 -1.90
CA THR A 586 -38.43 19.44 -1.82
C THR A 586 -37.82 20.51 -0.91
N GLU A 587 -36.79 20.13 -0.18
CA GLU A 587 -35.89 21.03 0.55
C GLU A 587 -34.44 20.72 0.14
N TRP A 588 -33.63 21.75 -0.06
CA TRP A 588 -32.23 21.58 -0.46
C TRP A 588 -31.39 21.12 0.73
N ASP A 589 -30.88 19.89 0.68
CA ASP A 589 -29.96 19.37 1.69
C ASP A 589 -28.52 19.79 1.37
N ASP A 590 -28.01 20.79 2.10
CA ASP A 590 -26.64 21.27 1.98
C ASP A 590 -25.56 20.23 2.36
N LYS A 591 -25.92 19.12 3.03
CA LYS A 591 -24.98 18.01 3.31
C LYS A 591 -24.71 17.18 2.05
N THR A 592 -25.77 16.79 1.32
CA THR A 592 -25.66 15.96 0.12
C THR A 592 -25.51 16.77 -1.18
N LYS A 593 -25.96 18.05 -1.17
CA LYS A 593 -26.12 18.94 -2.35
C LYS A 593 -27.11 18.37 -3.36
N GLN A 594 -28.27 17.97 -2.85
CA GLN A 594 -29.40 17.46 -3.62
C GLN A 594 -30.71 18.03 -3.05
N ASN A 595 -31.75 18.09 -3.87
CA ASN A 595 -33.10 18.39 -3.37
C ASN A 595 -33.70 17.12 -2.75
N TYR A 596 -33.89 17.12 -1.44
CA TYR A 596 -34.47 16.02 -0.67
C TYR A 596 -35.98 16.18 -0.55
N ALA A 597 -36.72 15.07 -0.60
CA ALA A 597 -38.15 15.05 -0.27
C ALA A 597 -38.53 13.78 0.51
N GLN A 598 -39.55 13.91 1.35
CA GLN A 598 -40.13 12.79 2.11
C GLN A 598 -41.63 12.98 2.34
N TRP A 599 -42.39 11.88 2.43
CA TRP A 599 -43.81 11.89 2.76
C TRP A 599 -44.25 10.58 3.41
N GLU A 600 -45.32 10.61 4.21
CA GLU A 600 -45.95 9.40 4.74
C GLU A 600 -46.86 8.75 3.68
N GLY A 601 -46.82 7.42 3.58
CA GLY A 601 -47.63 6.65 2.64
C GLY A 601 -47.61 5.16 2.96
N ASP A 602 -48.68 4.42 2.65
CA ASP A 602 -48.76 2.95 2.72
C ASP A 602 -48.30 2.28 4.04
N GLY A 603 -48.35 3.01 5.16
CA GLY A 603 -47.92 2.55 6.48
C GLY A 603 -46.42 2.71 6.77
N GLY A 604 -45.70 3.45 5.93
CA GLY A 604 -44.29 3.82 6.11
C GLY A 604 -44.00 5.26 5.66
N VAL A 605 -42.73 5.54 5.40
CA VAL A 605 -42.23 6.84 4.92
C VAL A 605 -41.52 6.62 3.59
N TYR A 606 -41.86 7.44 2.60
CA TYR A 606 -41.11 7.55 1.35
C TYR A 606 -40.02 8.63 1.48
N LYS A 607 -38.85 8.40 0.89
CA LYS A 607 -37.70 9.32 0.87
C LYS A 607 -37.01 9.30 -0.48
N ILE A 608 -36.48 10.43 -0.93
CA ILE A 608 -35.71 10.52 -2.19
C ILE A 608 -34.77 11.73 -2.17
N TRP A 609 -33.58 11.56 -2.74
CA TRP A 609 -32.57 12.60 -2.91
C TRP A 609 -32.39 12.83 -4.41
N LEU A 610 -32.99 13.88 -4.96
CA LEU A 610 -33.05 14.07 -6.41
C LEU A 610 -31.66 14.33 -6.99
N GLU A 611 -31.41 13.73 -8.17
CA GLU A 611 -30.48 14.31 -9.12
C GLU A 611 -31.25 15.28 -10.02
N ASP A 612 -30.80 16.52 -10.06
CA ASP A 612 -31.37 17.61 -10.84
C ASP A 612 -30.26 18.54 -11.34
N THR A 613 -30.63 19.58 -12.10
CA THR A 613 -29.66 20.54 -12.64
C THR A 613 -28.84 21.24 -11.54
N GLN A 614 -29.37 21.39 -10.33
CA GLN A 614 -28.68 22.05 -9.21
C GLN A 614 -27.70 21.10 -8.50
N SER A 615 -28.05 19.82 -8.31
CA SER A 615 -27.13 18.82 -7.77
C SER A 615 -25.98 18.53 -8.74
N LEU A 616 -26.29 18.42 -10.04
CA LEU A 616 -25.30 18.16 -11.08
C LEU A 616 -24.34 19.35 -11.26
N GLU A 617 -24.81 20.60 -11.13
CA GLU A 617 -23.93 21.78 -11.17
C GLU A 617 -22.92 21.76 -10.01
N GLU A 618 -23.33 21.38 -8.80
CA GLU A 618 -22.40 21.25 -7.66
C GLU A 618 -21.38 20.11 -7.87
N LYS A 619 -21.75 19.00 -8.54
CA LYS A 619 -20.82 17.93 -8.93
C LYS A 619 -19.81 18.42 -9.99
N LEU A 620 -20.30 19.03 -11.07
CA LEU A 620 -19.47 19.53 -12.19
C LEU A 620 -18.45 20.60 -11.74
N LYS A 621 -18.79 21.44 -10.75
CA LYS A 621 -17.84 22.35 -10.11
C LYS A 621 -16.64 21.61 -9.53
N VAL A 622 -16.85 20.51 -8.80
CA VAL A 622 -15.76 19.71 -8.21
C VAL A 622 -14.86 19.10 -9.28
N ILE A 623 -15.45 18.59 -10.35
CA ILE A 623 -14.72 17.99 -11.49
C ILE A 623 -13.81 19.05 -12.13
N LYS A 624 -14.35 20.26 -12.39
CA LYS A 624 -13.60 21.40 -12.96
C LYS A 624 -12.57 21.98 -11.98
N GLU A 625 -12.85 22.01 -10.68
CA GLU A 625 -11.91 22.44 -9.61
C GLU A 625 -10.70 21.52 -9.47
N ASN A 626 -10.86 20.21 -9.69
CA ASN A 626 -9.78 19.22 -9.61
C ASN A 626 -9.03 19.02 -10.96
N GLN A 627 -9.43 19.75 -12.01
CA GLN A 627 -8.82 19.68 -13.35
C GLN A 627 -8.80 18.26 -13.94
N LEU A 628 -9.91 17.53 -13.75
CA LEU A 628 -10.04 16.15 -14.19
C LEU A 628 -10.12 16.04 -15.73
N ALA A 629 -9.73 14.87 -16.24
CA ALA A 629 -9.76 14.52 -17.67
C ALA A 629 -11.18 14.62 -18.26
N GLY A 630 -12.21 14.35 -17.44
CA GLY A 630 -13.59 14.46 -17.87
C GLY A 630 -14.64 14.10 -16.84
N VAL A 631 -15.87 14.05 -17.33
CA VAL A 631 -17.07 13.54 -16.65
C VAL A 631 -17.64 12.38 -17.47
N ALA A 632 -18.24 11.41 -16.79
CA ALA A 632 -18.97 10.32 -17.42
C ALA A 632 -20.38 10.18 -16.81
N GLU A 633 -21.45 10.09 -17.61
CA GLU A 633 -22.82 10.08 -17.09
C GLU A 633 -23.57 8.75 -17.28
N TRP A 634 -24.01 8.14 -16.16
CA TRP A 634 -24.80 6.91 -16.14
C TRP A 634 -26.30 7.20 -15.92
N SER A 635 -27.19 7.00 -16.89
CA SER A 635 -26.97 6.57 -18.28
C SER A 635 -27.97 7.25 -19.21
N LEU A 636 -27.67 7.24 -20.52
CA LEU A 636 -28.49 7.91 -21.53
C LEU A 636 -29.93 7.38 -21.56
N GLY A 637 -30.89 8.31 -21.62
CA GLY A 637 -32.32 8.02 -21.50
C GLY A 637 -32.87 8.14 -20.08
N MET A 638 -32.05 8.52 -19.10
CA MET A 638 -32.48 8.83 -17.72
C MET A 638 -32.38 10.34 -17.40
N GLU A 639 -31.74 11.12 -18.26
CA GLU A 639 -31.46 12.53 -17.98
C GLU A 639 -32.68 13.46 -18.02
N GLY A 640 -32.57 14.58 -17.32
CA GLY A 640 -33.51 15.69 -17.46
C GLY A 640 -33.12 16.60 -18.62
N SER A 641 -34.11 17.08 -19.37
CA SER A 641 -33.93 17.84 -20.64
C SER A 641 -32.99 19.06 -20.62
N GLY A 642 -32.56 19.54 -19.45
CA GLY A 642 -31.63 20.67 -19.28
C GLY A 642 -30.16 20.31 -19.00
N VAL A 643 -29.78 19.03 -18.77
CA VAL A 643 -28.43 18.71 -18.29
C VAL A 643 -27.33 18.94 -19.32
N TRP A 644 -27.58 18.66 -20.60
CA TRP A 644 -26.56 18.77 -21.65
C TRP A 644 -26.08 20.23 -21.84
N ASP A 645 -27.00 21.18 -21.74
CA ASP A 645 -26.69 22.62 -21.75
C ASP A 645 -25.94 23.07 -20.47
N LEU A 646 -26.05 22.33 -19.36
CA LEU A 646 -25.27 22.56 -18.14
C LEU A 646 -23.85 21.96 -18.26
N ILE A 647 -23.73 20.66 -18.57
CA ILE A 647 -22.45 19.93 -18.69
C ILE A 647 -21.51 20.67 -19.65
N LEU A 648 -22.05 21.15 -20.77
CA LEU A 648 -21.34 21.92 -21.79
C LEU A 648 -20.66 23.21 -21.28
N GLN A 649 -21.09 23.79 -20.16
CA GLN A 649 -20.46 24.95 -19.52
C GLN A 649 -19.26 24.56 -18.63
N TYR A 650 -19.16 23.29 -18.27
CA TYR A 650 -18.12 22.76 -17.40
C TYR A 650 -17.03 21.97 -18.16
N VAL A 651 -17.36 21.29 -19.26
CA VAL A 651 -16.37 20.55 -20.07
C VAL A 651 -15.62 21.39 -21.12
N ASN A 652 -16.09 22.61 -21.43
CA ASN A 652 -15.44 23.59 -22.33
C ASN A 652 -14.96 24.87 -21.61
#